data_AF-A0AAF0ISQ8-F1
#
_entry.id   AF-A0AAF0ISQ8-F1
#
_cell.length_a   1.000
_cell.length_b   1.000
_cell.length_c   1.000
_cell.angle_alpha   90.00
_cell.angle_beta   90.00
_cell.angle_gamma   90.00
#
_symmetry.space_group_name_H-M   'P 1'
#
loop_
_entity.id
_entity.type
_entity.pdbx_description
1 polymer ?
#
loop_
_entity_poly.entity_id
_entity_poly.type
_entity_poly.pdbx_seq_one_letter_code
_entity_poly.pdbx_strand_id
1 'polypeptide(L)'
;MCAETARALVRGRIHAPLAGLAPEALPAVPHELEPLTLLLDECTDLLEFRDAEHAAEQKELQRDCARLQSQLEALREPRALAAQLEHVQFNYALAVDAVHALQGDDPDRTVDAAEAPAASDVTAARAAPASDDAPAAELDAVRAQHRAEVDALCERHRTEIDGLTAEHEQRLRAAYEEQGAMLERLHAEHAQALDRSAARADTLRHEHAAAIAAAHAAHDEACDGLRREHAAELEAAHAAHAAALEAARAEHSTALEAARAEHSTALEAARAEHATALEAARAAHAAQQALRGELDTLSAKHAAVQRALDETRTAHGEARDAVSALRASHADEAASLARALDALALSVRQNDVLLASVREHIAVRESLDAQYHEAHASLETRLAAETERAGAAERAADEAAAAGEARAARLHAAERRLAELQRDVEQTREVHANVAALQQRAEHAEAESAALREQLRAAEPLRVAAAQLQSEVHELQTVVSMHKTSAKHAEQEHVQAQETIQELYVESCSCSTAKAYVVEHALRERDEEIEALRDARRRHTEQIRTLRASEKALRAERDAHGWHERIAQLELELSAKAEEVEAADTRILDTLRENKRLAAQNKALHARLAAAPERAAPLHDRTNQREAPAPSPRASPTKPARGDARASPTKPARGDARFLDRLARFKPVS
;
A
#
# COMPACT_ATOMS: atom_id res chain seq x y z
N MET A 1 -37.97 -14.67 -4.79
CA MET A 1 -37.36 -13.36 -4.43
C MET A 1 -35.98 -13.20 -5.08
N CYS A 2 -34.85 -13.54 -4.45
CA CYS A 2 -33.51 -13.13 -4.94
C CYS A 2 -33.20 -13.52 -6.41
N ALA A 3 -33.58 -14.72 -6.84
CA ALA A 3 -33.41 -15.18 -8.23
C ALA A 3 -34.33 -14.46 -9.26
N GLU A 4 -35.39 -13.80 -8.80
CA GLU A 4 -36.26 -12.96 -9.64
C GLU A 4 -35.74 -11.52 -9.71
N THR A 5 -35.18 -11.00 -8.61
CA THR A 5 -34.50 -9.70 -8.59
C THR A 5 -33.33 -9.66 -9.59
N ALA A 6 -32.49 -10.70 -9.60
CA ALA A 6 -31.40 -10.83 -10.57
C ALA A 6 -31.90 -10.87 -12.04
N ARG A 7 -33.02 -11.55 -12.30
CA ARG A 7 -33.66 -11.60 -13.64
C ARG A 7 -34.36 -10.31 -14.04
N ALA A 8 -34.60 -9.39 -13.11
CA ALA A 8 -35.14 -8.06 -13.40
C ALA A 8 -34.05 -7.09 -13.87
N LEU A 9 -32.86 -7.09 -13.23
CA LEU A 9 -31.74 -6.23 -13.65
C LEU A 9 -31.31 -6.52 -15.10
N VAL A 10 -31.11 -7.80 -15.45
CA VAL A 10 -30.68 -8.26 -16.79
C VAL A 10 -31.68 -7.91 -17.91
N ARG A 11 -32.87 -7.39 -17.59
CA ARG A 11 -33.92 -7.03 -18.55
C ARG A 11 -34.17 -5.52 -18.71
N GLY A 12 -33.26 -4.67 -18.25
CA GLY A 12 -33.22 -3.25 -18.64
C GLY A 12 -34.49 -2.46 -18.30
N ARG A 13 -35.14 -2.77 -17.18
CA ARG A 13 -36.40 -2.12 -16.74
C ARG A 13 -36.40 -1.72 -15.27
N ILE A 14 -35.58 -0.72 -14.92
CA ILE A 14 -35.94 0.40 -14.04
C ILE A 14 -35.04 1.58 -14.45
N HIS A 15 -35.63 2.63 -15.04
CA HIS A 15 -35.05 3.97 -14.97
C HIS A 15 -35.83 4.73 -13.90
N ALA A 16 -35.26 4.84 -12.71
CA ALA A 16 -35.76 5.67 -11.62
C ALA A 16 -34.55 6.23 -10.84
N PRO A 17 -34.41 7.56 -10.69
CA PRO A 17 -33.24 8.13 -10.04
C PRO A 17 -33.33 7.98 -8.52
N LEU A 18 -32.48 7.12 -7.94
CA LEU A 18 -32.28 7.02 -6.48
C LEU A 18 -31.36 8.15 -5.96
N ALA A 19 -31.73 9.39 -6.26
CA ALA A 19 -31.08 10.58 -5.72
C ALA A 19 -31.67 10.92 -4.34
N GLY A 20 -31.09 10.38 -3.26
CA GLY A 20 -31.53 10.73 -1.90
C GLY A 20 -31.28 9.73 -0.78
N LEU A 21 -30.12 9.07 -0.71
CA LEU A 21 -29.65 8.40 0.51
C LEU A 21 -28.19 8.79 0.79
N ALA A 22 -27.90 9.16 2.05
CA ALA A 22 -26.58 9.57 2.49
C ALA A 22 -25.72 8.35 2.91
N PRO A 23 -24.39 8.37 2.70
CA PRO A 23 -23.53 7.21 2.97
C PRO A 23 -23.05 7.16 4.43
N GLU A 24 -23.90 6.69 5.35
CA GLU A 24 -23.46 6.29 6.69
C GLU A 24 -23.77 4.80 6.97
N ALA A 25 -22.74 4.08 7.40
CA ALA A 25 -22.80 2.74 8.01
C ALA A 25 -23.54 1.61 7.26
N LEU A 26 -23.05 1.24 6.07
CA LEU A 26 -23.19 -0.16 5.60
C LEU A 26 -22.12 -1.03 6.29
N PRO A 27 -22.46 -2.22 6.83
CA PRO A 27 -21.51 -3.12 7.45
C PRO A 27 -20.58 -3.78 6.42
N ALA A 28 -19.36 -4.13 6.84
CA ALA A 28 -18.37 -4.75 5.97
C ALA A 28 -18.88 -6.04 5.31
N VAL A 29 -18.73 -6.13 3.99
CA VAL A 29 -19.06 -7.32 3.20
C VAL A 29 -18.06 -8.42 3.54
N PRO A 30 -18.48 -9.68 3.80
CA PRO A 30 -17.56 -10.77 4.10
C PRO A 30 -16.73 -11.15 2.86
N HIS A 31 -15.45 -11.49 3.09
CA HIS A 31 -14.44 -11.84 2.07
C HIS A 31 -14.81 -13.02 1.14
N GLU A 32 -15.88 -13.76 1.43
CA GLU A 32 -16.36 -14.85 0.56
C GLU A 32 -17.01 -14.36 -0.75
N LEU A 33 -17.27 -13.06 -0.90
CA LEU A 33 -17.85 -12.45 -2.10
C LEU A 33 -16.82 -11.72 -3.01
N GLU A 34 -15.57 -11.64 -2.59
CA GLU A 34 -14.46 -10.99 -3.30
C GLU A 34 -14.19 -11.56 -4.72
N PRO A 35 -14.37 -12.88 -4.99
CA PRO A 35 -14.32 -13.43 -6.36
C PRO A 35 -15.53 -13.04 -7.23
N LEU A 36 -16.64 -12.64 -6.60
CA LEU A 36 -17.90 -12.34 -7.28
C LEU A 36 -17.98 -10.86 -7.70
N THR A 37 -17.32 -9.96 -6.96
CA THR A 37 -17.04 -8.59 -7.44
C THR A 37 -16.09 -8.63 -8.63
N LEU A 38 -14.97 -9.36 -8.55
CA LEU A 38 -13.99 -9.43 -9.64
C LEU A 38 -14.59 -9.97 -10.96
N LEU A 39 -15.50 -10.95 -10.88
CA LEU A 39 -16.26 -11.44 -12.05
C LEU A 39 -17.25 -10.41 -12.61
N LEU A 40 -17.82 -9.53 -11.78
CA LEU A 40 -18.69 -8.44 -12.21
C LEU A 40 -17.91 -7.30 -12.86
N ASP A 41 -16.69 -7.03 -12.36
CA ASP A 41 -15.76 -6.08 -12.95
C ASP A 41 -15.31 -6.58 -14.34
N GLU A 42 -14.87 -7.85 -14.47
CA GLU A 42 -14.58 -8.50 -15.77
C GLU A 42 -15.78 -8.47 -16.73
N CYS A 43 -17.01 -8.66 -16.24
CA CYS A 43 -18.22 -8.51 -17.05
C CYS A 43 -18.49 -7.07 -17.49
N THR A 44 -17.99 -6.07 -16.75
CA THR A 44 -18.15 -4.65 -17.07
C THR A 44 -17.12 -4.24 -18.13
N ASP A 45 -15.85 -4.62 -17.97
CA ASP A 45 -14.79 -4.43 -18.98
C ASP A 45 -15.18 -5.00 -20.35
N LEU A 46 -15.80 -6.19 -20.37
CA LEU A 46 -16.29 -6.82 -21.61
C LEU A 46 -17.49 -6.10 -22.25
N LEU A 47 -18.30 -5.38 -21.47
CA LEU A 47 -19.37 -4.55 -21.99
C LEU A 47 -18.82 -3.21 -22.53
N GLU A 48 -17.90 -2.57 -21.80
CA GLU A 48 -17.23 -1.35 -22.25
C GLU A 48 -16.43 -1.58 -23.54
N PHE A 49 -15.73 -2.73 -23.66
CA PHE A 49 -15.03 -3.10 -24.89
C PHE A 49 -15.98 -3.22 -26.09
N ARG A 50 -17.10 -3.94 -25.94
CA ARG A 50 -18.08 -4.12 -27.02
C ARG A 50 -18.77 -2.81 -27.40
N ASP A 51 -19.08 -1.97 -26.43
CA ASP A 51 -19.73 -0.68 -26.69
C ASP A 51 -18.74 0.32 -27.31
N ALA A 52 -17.43 0.20 -27.03
CA ALA A 52 -16.36 0.90 -27.75
C ALA A 52 -16.16 0.39 -29.18
N GLU A 53 -16.28 -0.93 -29.41
CA GLU A 53 -16.24 -1.57 -30.75
C GLU A 53 -17.40 -1.07 -31.62
N HIS A 54 -18.64 -1.12 -31.14
CA HIS A 54 -19.79 -0.51 -31.83
C HIS A 54 -19.63 1.01 -32.05
N ALA A 55 -19.00 1.73 -31.11
CA ALA A 55 -18.69 3.15 -31.28
C ALA A 55 -17.52 3.43 -32.26
N ALA A 56 -16.79 2.40 -32.71
CA ALA A 56 -15.85 2.48 -33.82
C ALA A 56 -16.55 2.18 -35.15
N GLU A 57 -17.30 1.07 -35.23
CA GLU A 57 -18.14 0.71 -36.40
C GLU A 57 -19.06 1.88 -36.81
N GLN A 58 -19.73 2.51 -35.84
CA GLN A 58 -20.65 3.62 -36.11
C GLN A 58 -19.92 4.86 -36.67
N LYS A 59 -18.65 5.10 -36.30
CA LYS A 59 -17.84 6.19 -36.86
C LYS A 59 -17.35 5.87 -38.27
N GLU A 60 -17.10 4.61 -38.59
CA GLU A 60 -16.78 4.18 -39.95
C GLU A 60 -17.98 4.28 -40.88
N LEU A 61 -19.15 3.79 -40.44
CA LEU A 61 -20.44 3.99 -41.13
C LEU A 61 -20.78 5.47 -41.34
N GLN A 62 -20.47 6.36 -40.38
CA GLN A 62 -20.64 7.81 -40.55
C GLN A 62 -19.69 8.39 -41.62
N ARG A 63 -18.43 7.93 -41.69
CA ARG A 63 -17.47 8.34 -42.73
C ARG A 63 -17.93 7.91 -44.11
N ASP A 64 -18.39 6.67 -44.26
CA ASP A 64 -18.89 6.17 -45.55
C ASP A 64 -20.21 6.82 -45.96
N CYS A 65 -21.12 7.11 -45.02
CA CYS A 65 -22.30 7.93 -45.30
C CYS A 65 -21.92 9.34 -45.79
N ALA A 66 -20.94 10.01 -45.16
CA ALA A 66 -20.46 11.32 -45.60
C ALA A 66 -19.75 11.25 -46.97
N ARG A 67 -19.01 10.17 -47.25
CA ARG A 67 -18.35 9.91 -48.54
C ARG A 67 -19.37 9.69 -49.65
N LEU A 68 -20.42 8.90 -49.39
CA LEU A 68 -21.52 8.67 -50.31
C LEU A 68 -22.35 9.94 -50.53
N GLN A 69 -22.60 10.75 -49.50
CA GLN A 69 -23.23 12.06 -49.63
C GLN A 69 -22.41 12.99 -50.53
N SER A 70 -21.09 13.10 -50.30
CA SER A 70 -20.20 13.90 -51.14
C SER A 70 -20.16 13.42 -52.60
N GLN A 71 -20.18 12.10 -52.85
CA GLN A 71 -20.30 11.54 -54.20
C GLN A 71 -21.66 11.86 -54.84
N LEU A 72 -22.76 11.81 -54.08
CA LEU A 72 -24.11 12.10 -54.56
C LEU A 72 -24.31 13.61 -54.80
N GLU A 73 -23.62 14.47 -54.05
CA GLU A 73 -23.54 15.92 -54.29
C GLU A 73 -22.69 16.25 -55.53
N ALA A 74 -21.55 15.57 -55.73
CA ALA A 74 -20.76 15.70 -56.96
C ALA A 74 -21.53 15.24 -58.21
N LEU A 75 -22.42 14.25 -58.08
CA LEU A 75 -23.38 13.84 -59.13
C LEU A 75 -24.60 14.76 -59.25
N ARG A 76 -24.82 15.68 -58.29
CA ARG A 76 -25.91 16.67 -58.29
C ARG A 76 -25.51 18.05 -58.77
N GLU A 77 -24.23 18.38 -58.93
CA GLU A 77 -23.74 19.62 -59.56
C GLU A 77 -24.40 19.83 -60.93
N PRO A 78 -25.40 20.74 -61.08
CA PRO A 78 -26.18 20.80 -62.32
C PRO A 78 -25.40 21.46 -63.46
N ARG A 79 -24.23 22.06 -63.17
CA ARG A 79 -23.47 22.93 -64.08
C ARG A 79 -23.12 22.26 -65.40
N ALA A 80 -22.75 20.98 -65.39
CA ALA A 80 -22.43 20.25 -66.63
C ALA A 80 -23.66 20.09 -67.54
N LEU A 81 -24.84 19.81 -66.97
CA LEU A 81 -26.09 19.64 -67.71
C LEU A 81 -26.68 20.99 -68.14
N ALA A 82 -26.56 22.01 -67.28
CA ALA A 82 -26.98 23.38 -67.56
C ALA A 82 -26.17 24.00 -68.71
N ALA A 83 -24.83 23.89 -68.67
CA ALA A 83 -23.98 24.38 -69.77
C ALA A 83 -24.24 23.65 -71.10
N GLN A 84 -24.59 22.35 -71.06
CA GLN A 84 -25.02 21.62 -72.25
C GLN A 84 -26.38 22.12 -72.78
N LEU A 85 -27.35 22.39 -71.91
CA LEU A 85 -28.65 22.96 -72.29
C LEU A 85 -28.51 24.40 -72.84
N GLU A 86 -27.70 25.25 -72.22
CA GLU A 86 -27.38 26.60 -72.70
C GLU A 86 -26.72 26.55 -74.08
N HIS A 87 -25.75 25.64 -74.30
CA HIS A 87 -25.11 25.50 -75.61
C HIS A 87 -26.07 24.98 -76.69
N VAL A 88 -27.01 24.09 -76.35
CA VAL A 88 -28.07 23.64 -77.27
C VAL A 88 -29.07 24.76 -77.58
N GLN A 89 -29.47 25.56 -76.57
CA GLN A 89 -30.36 26.71 -76.76
C GLN A 89 -29.69 27.80 -77.62
N PHE A 90 -28.41 28.08 -77.40
CA PHE A 90 -27.63 29.01 -78.22
C PHE A 90 -27.54 28.55 -79.68
N ASN A 91 -27.22 27.28 -79.92
CA ASN A 91 -27.18 26.71 -81.27
C ASN A 91 -28.56 26.73 -81.95
N TYR A 92 -29.65 26.53 -81.19
CA TYR A 92 -31.01 26.62 -81.71
C TYR A 92 -31.41 28.06 -82.08
N ALA A 93 -31.09 29.04 -81.24
CA ALA A 93 -31.32 30.46 -81.55
C ALA A 93 -30.55 30.89 -82.80
N LEU A 94 -29.27 30.53 -82.90
CA LEU A 94 -28.43 30.83 -84.08
C LEU A 94 -28.97 30.19 -85.37
N ALA A 95 -29.60 29.01 -85.28
CA ALA A 95 -30.26 28.37 -86.41
C ALA A 95 -31.58 29.06 -86.80
N VAL A 96 -32.35 29.58 -85.83
CA VAL A 96 -33.56 30.37 -86.09
C VAL A 96 -33.23 31.71 -86.74
N ASP A 97 -32.22 32.43 -86.24
CA ASP A 97 -31.74 33.69 -86.85
C ASP A 97 -31.23 33.47 -88.28
N ALA A 98 -30.53 32.36 -88.53
CA ALA A 98 -30.10 31.98 -89.87
C ALA A 98 -31.27 31.65 -90.82
N VAL A 99 -32.36 31.05 -90.31
CA VAL A 99 -33.58 30.82 -91.09
C VAL A 99 -34.29 32.14 -91.42
N HIS A 100 -34.43 33.07 -90.47
CA HIS A 100 -35.00 34.39 -90.75
C HIS A 100 -34.15 35.17 -91.77
N ALA A 101 -32.82 35.13 -91.66
CA ALA A 101 -31.91 35.74 -92.64
C ALA A 101 -32.00 35.13 -94.05
N LEU A 102 -32.40 33.85 -94.16
CA LEU A 102 -32.63 33.16 -95.44
C LEU A 102 -34.05 33.34 -95.99
N GLN A 103 -35.04 33.67 -95.16
CA GLN A 103 -36.43 33.87 -95.58
C GLN A 103 -36.71 35.24 -96.19
N GLY A 104 -35.85 36.24 -95.92
CA GLY A 104 -35.83 37.48 -96.70
C GLY A 104 -37.01 38.44 -96.45
N ASP A 105 -37.67 38.35 -95.29
CA ASP A 105 -38.67 39.33 -94.85
C ASP A 105 -37.99 40.69 -94.58
N ASP A 106 -37.91 41.52 -95.63
CA ASP A 106 -37.49 42.93 -95.65
C ASP A 106 -38.76 43.81 -95.70
N PRO A 107 -39.40 44.12 -94.56
CA PRO A 107 -40.83 44.45 -94.49
C PRO A 107 -41.20 45.88 -94.95
N ASP A 108 -40.26 46.66 -95.48
CA ASP A 108 -40.40 48.09 -95.75
C ASP A 108 -40.07 48.46 -97.22
N ARG A 109 -40.26 47.50 -98.14
CA ARG A 109 -39.90 47.66 -99.57
C ARG A 109 -41.09 47.71 -100.51
N THR A 110 -41.93 48.74 -100.32
CA THR A 110 -42.99 49.11 -101.27
C THR A 110 -42.41 49.44 -102.65
N VAL A 111 -42.72 48.64 -103.66
CA VAL A 111 -42.42 48.90 -105.07
C VAL A 111 -43.72 48.91 -105.86
N ASP A 112 -44.40 50.06 -105.85
CA ASP A 112 -45.59 50.30 -106.66
C ASP A 112 -45.20 50.35 -108.15
N ALA A 113 -45.28 49.21 -108.82
CA ALA A 113 -44.96 49.05 -110.23
C ALA A 113 -46.08 49.65 -111.10
N ALA A 114 -45.75 50.74 -111.81
CA ALA A 114 -46.62 51.56 -112.64
C ALA A 114 -47.70 50.80 -113.44
N GLU A 115 -48.97 51.22 -113.27
CA GLU A 115 -50.08 50.83 -114.13
C GLU A 115 -49.90 51.40 -115.56
N ALA A 116 -50.24 50.60 -116.57
CA ALA A 116 -50.26 51.03 -117.97
C ALA A 116 -51.57 51.78 -118.31
N PRO A 117 -51.55 52.79 -119.20
CA PRO A 117 -52.72 53.63 -119.47
C PRO A 117 -53.80 52.90 -120.29
N ALA A 118 -55.04 52.94 -119.80
CA ALA A 118 -56.21 52.53 -120.56
C ALA A 118 -56.56 53.57 -121.65
N ALA A 119 -57.07 53.10 -122.79
CA ALA A 119 -57.50 53.95 -123.90
C ALA A 119 -59.02 54.25 -123.85
N SER A 120 -59.40 55.47 -124.25
CA SER A 120 -60.80 55.83 -124.51
C SER A 120 -60.91 57.00 -125.52
N ASP A 121 -61.62 56.79 -126.62
CA ASP A 121 -62.90 57.43 -126.96
C ASP A 121 -63.12 58.97 -126.73
N VAL A 122 -63.84 59.73 -127.60
CA VAL A 122 -64.34 59.47 -128.97
C VAL A 122 -64.87 60.75 -129.68
N THR A 123 -64.64 60.89 -131.01
CA THR A 123 -65.37 61.74 -132.01
C THR A 123 -65.45 63.30 -131.96
N ALA A 124 -65.64 63.88 -133.17
CA ALA A 124 -66.30 65.17 -133.53
C ALA A 124 -65.63 66.52 -133.14
N ALA A 125 -65.71 67.65 -133.87
CA ALA A 125 -66.05 68.03 -135.26
C ALA A 125 -65.60 69.54 -135.47
N ARG A 126 -65.95 70.40 -136.46
CA ARG A 126 -66.90 70.44 -137.59
C ARG A 126 -66.57 71.59 -138.60
N ALA A 127 -66.77 71.35 -139.91
CA ALA A 127 -67.05 72.31 -141.02
C ALA A 127 -66.21 73.60 -141.29
N ALA A 128 -65.47 73.61 -142.43
CA ALA A 128 -65.61 74.45 -143.65
C ALA A 128 -65.56 76.02 -143.57
N PRO A 129 -65.43 76.78 -144.72
CA PRO A 129 -65.13 76.40 -146.12
C PRO A 129 -64.01 77.23 -146.83
N ALA A 130 -63.59 76.77 -148.03
CA ALA A 130 -62.89 77.51 -149.13
C ALA A 130 -61.44 78.04 -148.87
N SER A 131 -60.54 78.13 -149.86
CA SER A 131 -60.58 77.79 -151.31
C SER A 131 -59.26 77.17 -151.82
N ASP A 132 -59.30 76.70 -153.07
CA ASP A 132 -58.19 76.38 -153.98
C ASP A 132 -57.40 75.06 -153.75
N ASP A 133 -57.07 74.41 -154.87
CA ASP A 133 -56.84 72.96 -154.96
C ASP A 133 -55.37 72.52 -155.17
N ALA A 134 -55.15 71.20 -155.09
CA ALA A 134 -54.05 70.46 -155.72
C ALA A 134 -52.61 70.76 -155.25
N PRO A 135 -52.33 70.62 -153.93
CA PRO A 135 -51.26 69.65 -153.58
C PRO A 135 -51.61 68.71 -152.41
N ALA A 136 -52.79 68.86 -151.78
CA ALA A 136 -53.17 68.09 -150.59
C ALA A 136 -53.19 66.56 -150.83
N ALA A 137 -53.63 66.12 -152.01
CA ALA A 137 -53.77 64.70 -152.33
C ALA A 137 -52.44 63.93 -152.38
N GLU A 138 -51.36 64.56 -152.87
CA GLU A 138 -50.02 63.96 -152.86
C GLU A 138 -49.45 63.90 -151.43
N LEU A 139 -49.69 64.96 -150.65
CA LEU A 139 -49.33 65.01 -149.24
C LEU A 139 -50.05 63.92 -148.43
N ASP A 140 -51.33 63.68 -148.67
CA ASP A 140 -52.10 62.63 -148.00
C ASP A 140 -51.77 61.21 -148.51
N ALA A 141 -51.37 61.06 -149.78
CA ALA A 141 -50.82 59.82 -150.30
C ALA A 141 -49.45 59.49 -149.66
N VAL A 142 -48.54 60.45 -149.56
CA VAL A 142 -47.25 60.29 -148.86
C VAL A 142 -47.45 60.02 -147.36
N ARG A 143 -48.42 60.69 -146.72
CA ARG A 143 -48.83 60.36 -145.33
C ARG A 143 -49.43 58.97 -145.22
N ALA A 144 -50.14 58.47 -146.23
CA ALA A 144 -50.69 57.11 -146.23
C ALA A 144 -49.59 56.05 -146.42
N GLN A 145 -48.65 56.27 -147.33
CA GLN A 145 -47.45 55.44 -147.49
C GLN A 145 -46.61 55.44 -146.21
N HIS A 146 -46.31 56.61 -145.65
CA HIS A 146 -45.52 56.70 -144.42
C HIS A 146 -46.22 56.04 -143.22
N ARG A 147 -47.56 56.13 -143.12
CA ARG A 147 -48.33 55.34 -142.14
C ARG A 147 -48.16 53.85 -142.38
N ALA A 148 -48.36 53.35 -143.60
CA ALA A 148 -48.17 51.93 -143.90
C ALA A 148 -46.73 51.43 -143.66
N GLU A 149 -45.71 52.28 -143.88
CA GLU A 149 -44.31 51.99 -143.56
C GLU A 149 -44.05 51.96 -142.05
N VAL A 150 -44.69 52.86 -141.29
CA VAL A 150 -44.65 52.88 -139.82
C VAL A 150 -45.42 51.69 -139.24
N ASP A 151 -46.61 51.36 -139.74
CA ASP A 151 -47.39 50.19 -139.33
C ASP A 151 -46.61 48.90 -139.60
N ALA A 152 -45.98 48.78 -140.78
CA ALA A 152 -45.10 47.66 -141.12
C ALA A 152 -43.77 47.66 -140.33
N LEU A 153 -43.33 48.80 -139.77
CA LEU A 153 -42.20 48.86 -138.83
C LEU A 153 -42.64 48.43 -137.44
N CYS A 154 -43.81 48.89 -136.98
CA CYS A 154 -44.41 48.53 -135.69
C CYS A 154 -44.72 47.04 -135.61
N GLU A 155 -45.30 46.42 -136.64
CA GLU A 155 -45.52 44.97 -136.67
C GLU A 155 -44.20 44.18 -136.74
N ARG A 156 -43.16 44.68 -137.42
CA ARG A 156 -41.82 44.07 -137.36
C ARG A 156 -41.23 44.15 -135.96
N HIS A 157 -41.18 45.33 -135.35
CA HIS A 157 -40.71 45.51 -133.97
C HIS A 157 -41.55 44.69 -132.98
N ARG A 158 -42.86 44.53 -133.21
CA ARG A 158 -43.73 43.67 -132.42
C ARG A 158 -43.29 42.21 -132.52
N THR A 159 -43.13 41.66 -133.72
CA THR A 159 -42.64 40.28 -133.90
C THR A 159 -41.23 40.07 -133.35
N GLU A 160 -40.39 41.10 -133.36
CA GLU A 160 -39.04 41.09 -132.78
C GLU A 160 -39.09 41.13 -131.25
N ILE A 161 -39.95 41.95 -130.64
CA ILE A 161 -40.21 41.99 -129.20
C ILE A 161 -40.84 40.68 -128.70
N ASP A 162 -41.84 40.15 -129.42
CA ASP A 162 -42.49 38.87 -129.09
C ASP A 162 -41.47 37.72 -129.18
N GLY A 163 -40.59 37.73 -130.19
CA GLY A 163 -39.49 36.78 -130.33
C GLY A 163 -38.43 36.88 -129.22
N LEU A 164 -37.97 38.10 -128.91
CA LEU A 164 -37.04 38.36 -127.81
C LEU A 164 -37.64 38.01 -126.43
N THR A 165 -38.94 38.20 -126.26
CA THR A 165 -39.67 37.82 -125.04
C THR A 165 -39.75 36.30 -124.92
N ALA A 166 -40.07 35.58 -126.00
CA ALA A 166 -40.05 34.12 -126.02
C ALA A 166 -38.65 33.55 -125.76
N GLU A 167 -37.59 34.14 -126.34
CA GLU A 167 -36.21 33.80 -126.01
C GLU A 167 -35.86 34.09 -124.55
N HIS A 168 -36.31 35.21 -123.99
CA HIS A 168 -36.05 35.56 -122.60
C HIS A 168 -36.77 34.61 -121.63
N GLU A 169 -38.03 34.28 -121.88
CA GLU A 169 -38.75 33.23 -121.14
C GLU A 169 -38.04 31.88 -121.23
N GLN A 170 -37.55 31.48 -122.41
CA GLN A 170 -36.83 30.22 -122.58
C GLN A 170 -35.51 30.21 -121.80
N ARG A 171 -34.76 31.32 -121.81
CA ARG A 171 -33.52 31.48 -121.02
C ARG A 171 -33.80 31.48 -119.51
N LEU A 172 -34.91 32.10 -119.07
CA LEU A 172 -35.34 32.05 -117.67
C LEU A 172 -35.74 30.63 -117.25
N ARG A 173 -36.54 29.91 -118.05
CA ARG A 173 -36.91 28.50 -117.79
C ARG A 173 -35.66 27.62 -117.67
N ALA A 174 -34.74 27.72 -118.63
CA ALA A 174 -33.47 26.98 -118.58
C ALA A 174 -32.64 27.33 -117.32
N ALA A 175 -32.54 28.62 -116.95
CA ALA A 175 -31.81 29.03 -115.75
C ALA A 175 -32.46 28.51 -114.45
N TYR A 176 -33.79 28.46 -114.37
CA TYR A 176 -34.49 27.86 -113.23
C TYR A 176 -34.36 26.33 -113.19
N GLU A 177 -34.34 25.65 -114.34
CA GLU A 177 -34.07 24.21 -114.43
C GLU A 177 -32.62 23.88 -114.02
N GLU A 178 -31.64 24.69 -114.44
CA GLU A 178 -30.24 24.58 -114.00
C GLU A 178 -30.08 24.83 -112.50
N GLN A 179 -30.75 25.84 -111.94
CA GLN A 179 -30.76 26.13 -110.50
C GLN A 179 -31.44 25.00 -109.70
N GLY A 180 -32.56 24.47 -110.18
CA GLY A 180 -33.24 23.32 -109.58
C GLY A 180 -32.33 22.10 -109.54
N ALA A 181 -31.72 21.74 -110.67
CA ALA A 181 -30.77 20.63 -110.76
C ALA A 181 -29.49 20.86 -109.90
N MET A 182 -29.07 22.11 -109.68
CA MET A 182 -27.98 22.44 -108.77
C MET A 182 -28.39 22.26 -107.30
N LEU A 183 -29.59 22.69 -106.91
CA LEU A 183 -30.13 22.50 -105.55
C LEU A 183 -30.35 21.02 -105.24
N GLU A 184 -30.89 20.23 -106.18
CA GLU A 184 -31.03 18.77 -106.03
C GLU A 184 -29.69 18.07 -105.80
N ARG A 185 -28.63 18.47 -106.53
CA ARG A 185 -27.26 17.95 -106.30
C ARG A 185 -26.74 18.33 -104.93
N LEU A 186 -26.85 19.59 -104.52
CA LEU A 186 -26.42 20.05 -103.20
C LEU A 186 -27.17 19.34 -102.07
N HIS A 187 -28.48 19.13 -102.19
CA HIS A 187 -29.27 18.34 -101.25
C HIS A 187 -28.81 16.87 -101.19
N ALA A 188 -28.52 16.25 -102.33
CA ALA A 188 -27.99 14.87 -102.38
C ALA A 188 -26.59 14.76 -101.77
N GLU A 189 -25.70 15.72 -102.02
CA GLU A 189 -24.36 15.80 -101.43
C GLU A 189 -24.41 16.04 -99.91
N HIS A 190 -25.32 16.89 -99.45
CA HIS A 190 -25.57 17.14 -98.03
C HIS A 190 -26.17 15.92 -97.33
N ALA A 191 -27.14 15.23 -97.93
CA ALA A 191 -27.68 13.97 -97.40
C ALA A 191 -26.57 12.92 -97.25
N GLN A 192 -25.77 12.71 -98.30
CA GLN A 192 -24.61 11.81 -98.22
C GLN A 192 -23.56 12.28 -97.19
N ALA A 193 -23.41 13.58 -96.93
CA ALA A 193 -22.52 14.09 -95.89
C ALA A 193 -23.04 13.79 -94.47
N LEU A 194 -24.36 13.87 -94.26
CA LEU A 194 -25.03 13.49 -93.02
C LEU A 194 -24.97 11.98 -92.78
N ASP A 195 -25.22 11.16 -93.80
CA ASP A 195 -25.07 9.69 -93.69
C ASP A 195 -23.63 9.30 -93.32
N ARG A 196 -22.64 9.96 -93.94
CA ARG A 196 -21.22 9.75 -93.62
C ARG A 196 -20.83 10.25 -92.23
N SER A 197 -21.48 11.29 -91.69
CA SER A 197 -21.19 11.77 -90.33
C SER A 197 -21.89 10.93 -89.26
N ALA A 198 -23.13 10.48 -89.51
CA ALA A 198 -23.85 9.53 -88.68
C ALA A 198 -23.09 8.19 -88.57
N ALA A 199 -22.70 7.59 -89.69
CA ALA A 199 -21.93 6.35 -89.69
C ALA A 199 -20.59 6.48 -88.92
N ARG A 200 -19.90 7.63 -89.04
CA ARG A 200 -18.68 7.91 -88.25
C ARG A 200 -18.98 8.04 -86.75
N ALA A 201 -20.08 8.71 -86.39
CA ALA A 201 -20.50 8.82 -85.00
C ALA A 201 -20.85 7.45 -84.39
N ASP A 202 -21.49 6.55 -85.16
CA ASP A 202 -21.77 5.20 -84.73
C ASP A 202 -20.52 4.32 -84.61
N THR A 203 -19.55 4.43 -85.52
CA THR A 203 -18.23 3.80 -85.35
C THR A 203 -17.56 4.27 -84.06
N LEU A 204 -17.47 5.60 -83.84
CA LEU A 204 -16.86 6.17 -82.63
C LEU A 204 -17.61 5.75 -81.35
N ARG A 205 -18.95 5.63 -81.37
CA ARG A 205 -19.73 5.11 -80.24
C ARG A 205 -19.36 3.66 -79.91
N HIS A 206 -19.18 2.80 -80.92
CA HIS A 206 -18.76 1.41 -80.71
C HIS A 206 -17.31 1.33 -80.22
N GLU A 207 -16.40 2.13 -80.77
CA GLU A 207 -14.99 2.19 -80.33
C GLU A 207 -14.89 2.69 -78.87
N HIS A 208 -15.61 3.73 -78.49
CA HIS A 208 -15.68 4.20 -77.11
C HIS A 208 -16.31 3.17 -76.17
N ALA A 209 -17.41 2.50 -76.57
CA ALA A 209 -18.02 1.46 -75.76
C ALA A 209 -17.08 0.26 -75.53
N ALA A 210 -16.35 -0.16 -76.56
CA ALA A 210 -15.33 -1.21 -76.46
C ALA A 210 -14.15 -0.78 -75.57
N ALA A 211 -13.68 0.46 -75.69
CA ALA A 211 -12.61 1.00 -74.85
C ALA A 211 -13.00 1.08 -73.38
N ILE A 212 -14.25 1.51 -73.06
CA ILE A 212 -14.78 1.53 -71.69
C ILE A 212 -14.91 0.10 -71.15
N ALA A 213 -15.42 -0.85 -71.93
CA ALA A 213 -15.53 -2.24 -71.51
C ALA A 213 -14.16 -2.88 -71.23
N ALA A 214 -13.15 -2.59 -72.06
CA ALA A 214 -11.77 -3.03 -71.83
C ALA A 214 -11.14 -2.38 -70.58
N ALA A 215 -11.40 -1.09 -70.34
CA ALA A 215 -10.93 -0.39 -69.15
C ALA A 215 -11.56 -0.92 -67.86
N HIS A 216 -12.86 -1.24 -67.87
CA HIS A 216 -13.52 -1.91 -66.74
C HIS A 216 -12.95 -3.31 -66.48
N ALA A 217 -12.78 -4.13 -67.52
CA ALA A 217 -12.20 -5.47 -67.37
C ALA A 217 -10.78 -5.45 -66.77
N ALA A 218 -9.93 -4.51 -67.23
CA ALA A 218 -8.58 -4.33 -66.68
C ALA A 218 -8.58 -3.78 -65.23
N HIS A 219 -9.54 -2.91 -64.90
CA HIS A 219 -9.75 -2.43 -63.53
C HIS A 219 -10.17 -3.56 -62.59
N ASP A 220 -11.13 -4.40 -63.02
CA ASP A 220 -11.64 -5.50 -62.21
C ASP A 220 -10.58 -6.59 -62.00
N GLU A 221 -9.77 -6.91 -63.01
CA GLU A 221 -8.61 -7.79 -62.87
C GLU A 221 -7.56 -7.24 -61.89
N ALA A 222 -7.31 -5.93 -61.91
CA ALA A 222 -6.41 -5.26 -60.96
C ALA A 222 -6.98 -5.25 -59.53
N CYS A 223 -8.27 -5.00 -59.35
CA CYS A 223 -8.95 -5.12 -58.06
C CYS A 223 -8.89 -6.54 -57.50
N ASP A 224 -9.10 -7.56 -58.34
CA ASP A 224 -8.96 -8.96 -57.92
C ASP A 224 -7.51 -9.35 -57.64
N GLY A 225 -6.54 -8.71 -58.31
CA GLY A 225 -5.11 -8.78 -57.97
C GLY A 225 -4.86 -8.30 -56.54
N LEU A 226 -5.22 -7.05 -56.25
CA LEU A 226 -5.07 -6.44 -54.92
C LEU A 226 -5.82 -7.20 -53.82
N ARG A 227 -7.02 -7.74 -54.11
CA ARG A 227 -7.77 -8.60 -53.18
C ARG A 227 -7.01 -9.88 -52.84
N ARG A 228 -6.36 -10.53 -53.82
CA ARG A 228 -5.56 -11.75 -53.64
C ARG A 228 -4.27 -11.47 -52.88
N GLU A 229 -3.60 -10.35 -53.17
CA GLU A 229 -2.40 -9.90 -52.47
C GLU A 229 -2.70 -9.59 -51.00
N HIS A 230 -3.70 -8.75 -50.74
CA HIS A 230 -4.13 -8.40 -49.38
C HIS A 230 -4.60 -9.62 -48.58
N ALA A 231 -5.29 -10.58 -49.20
CA ALA A 231 -5.67 -11.83 -48.53
C ALA A 231 -4.44 -12.66 -48.11
N ALA A 232 -3.44 -12.79 -48.98
CA ALA A 232 -2.19 -13.50 -48.67
C ALA A 232 -1.36 -12.79 -47.59
N GLU A 233 -1.33 -11.46 -47.57
CA GLU A 233 -0.70 -10.68 -46.50
C GLU A 233 -1.41 -10.89 -45.15
N LEU A 234 -2.74 -10.93 -45.15
CA LEU A 234 -3.55 -11.16 -43.94
C LEU A 234 -3.38 -12.59 -43.40
N GLU A 235 -3.35 -13.60 -44.28
CA GLU A 235 -3.01 -14.98 -43.89
C GLU A 235 -1.58 -15.09 -43.32
N ALA A 236 -0.59 -14.43 -43.94
CA ALA A 236 0.78 -14.40 -43.44
C ALA A 236 0.90 -13.69 -42.08
N ALA A 237 0.18 -12.58 -41.89
CA ALA A 237 0.13 -11.86 -40.61
C ALA A 237 -0.53 -12.70 -39.50
N HIS A 238 -1.64 -13.38 -39.80
CA HIS A 238 -2.27 -14.32 -38.87
C HIS A 238 -1.36 -15.50 -38.51
N ALA A 239 -0.65 -16.09 -39.48
CA ALA A 239 0.30 -17.16 -39.23
C ALA A 239 1.48 -16.71 -38.34
N ALA A 240 2.02 -15.51 -38.59
CA ALA A 240 3.08 -14.92 -37.78
C ALA A 240 2.61 -14.62 -36.34
N HIS A 241 1.39 -14.07 -36.18
CA HIS A 241 0.80 -13.80 -34.86
C HIS A 241 0.52 -15.09 -34.08
N ALA A 242 0.01 -16.13 -34.74
CA ALA A 242 -0.19 -17.45 -34.11
C ALA A 242 1.14 -18.07 -33.66
N ALA A 243 2.19 -17.99 -34.47
CA ALA A 243 3.52 -18.47 -34.09
C ALA A 243 4.11 -17.68 -32.90
N ALA A 244 3.90 -16.36 -32.85
CA ALA A 244 4.33 -15.52 -31.72
C ALA A 244 3.57 -15.86 -30.42
N LEU A 245 2.27 -16.15 -30.49
CA LEU A 245 1.47 -16.60 -29.34
C LEU A 245 1.95 -17.95 -28.80
N GLU A 246 2.24 -18.92 -29.67
CA GLU A 246 2.77 -20.22 -29.22
C GLU A 246 4.19 -20.12 -28.64
N ALA A 247 5.05 -19.24 -29.18
CA ALA A 247 6.35 -18.95 -28.59
C ALA A 247 6.22 -18.35 -27.18
N ALA A 248 5.37 -17.33 -27.01
CA ALA A 248 5.10 -16.70 -25.71
C ALA A 248 4.48 -17.68 -24.69
N ARG A 249 3.61 -18.60 -25.14
CA ARG A 249 3.05 -19.68 -24.31
C ARG A 249 4.13 -20.65 -23.84
N ALA A 250 5.05 -21.05 -24.72
CA ALA A 250 6.17 -21.92 -24.36
C ALA A 250 7.13 -21.25 -23.37
N GLU A 251 7.52 -19.99 -23.63
CA GLU A 251 8.35 -19.19 -22.72
C GLU A 251 7.68 -19.08 -21.33
N HIS A 252 6.41 -18.68 -21.27
CA HIS A 252 5.68 -18.58 -20.01
C HIS A 252 5.60 -19.92 -19.26
N SER A 253 5.35 -21.03 -19.96
CA SER A 253 5.34 -22.36 -19.36
C SER A 253 6.70 -22.71 -18.73
N THR A 254 7.81 -22.48 -19.45
CA THR A 254 9.16 -22.77 -18.91
C THR A 254 9.54 -21.87 -17.73
N ALA A 255 9.15 -20.60 -17.75
CA ALA A 255 9.36 -19.68 -16.63
C ALA A 255 8.57 -20.12 -15.38
N LEU A 256 7.33 -20.60 -15.58
CA LEU A 256 6.46 -21.08 -14.51
C LEU A 256 6.95 -22.41 -13.91
N GLU A 257 7.50 -23.31 -14.74
CA GLU A 257 8.19 -24.52 -14.27
C GLU A 257 9.48 -24.20 -13.48
N ALA A 258 10.29 -23.26 -13.95
CA ALA A 258 11.47 -22.80 -13.22
C ALA A 258 11.11 -22.21 -11.86
N ALA A 259 10.12 -21.30 -11.80
CA ALA A 259 9.64 -20.72 -10.55
C ALA A 259 9.07 -21.76 -9.57
N ARG A 260 8.40 -22.81 -10.06
CA ARG A 260 7.96 -23.96 -9.25
C ARG A 260 9.14 -24.74 -8.67
N ALA A 261 10.20 -24.98 -9.45
CA ALA A 261 11.41 -25.66 -8.99
C ALA A 261 12.16 -24.84 -7.92
N GLU A 262 12.34 -23.54 -8.15
CA GLU A 262 12.93 -22.62 -7.18
C GLU A 262 12.13 -22.60 -5.88
N HIS A 263 10.79 -22.45 -5.95
CA HIS A 263 9.93 -22.47 -4.77
C HIS A 263 9.99 -23.82 -4.02
N SER A 264 10.05 -24.94 -4.72
CA SER A 264 10.18 -26.27 -4.10
C SER A 264 11.51 -26.40 -3.34
N THR A 265 12.63 -26.01 -3.94
CA THR A 265 13.94 -26.07 -3.28
C THR A 265 14.05 -25.09 -2.10
N ALA A 266 13.44 -23.91 -2.19
CA ALA A 266 13.33 -22.97 -1.07
C ALA A 266 12.50 -23.54 0.10
N LEU A 267 11.38 -24.22 -0.19
CA LEU A 267 10.58 -24.90 0.84
C LEU A 267 11.35 -26.07 1.49
N GLU A 268 12.14 -26.82 0.74
CA GLU A 268 12.98 -27.90 1.28
C GLU A 268 14.11 -27.35 2.16
N ALA A 269 14.78 -26.28 1.75
CA ALA A 269 15.78 -25.58 2.57
C ALA A 269 15.17 -25.06 3.88
N ALA A 270 14.04 -24.35 3.82
CA ALA A 270 13.35 -23.83 5.01
C ALA A 270 12.87 -24.95 5.95
N ARG A 271 12.46 -26.12 5.42
CA ARG A 271 12.14 -27.30 6.23
C ARG A 271 13.37 -27.88 6.93
N ALA A 272 14.53 -27.92 6.28
CA ALA A 272 15.77 -28.38 6.87
C ALA A 272 16.31 -27.43 7.96
N GLU A 273 16.24 -26.11 7.72
CA GLU A 273 16.55 -25.09 8.73
C GLU A 273 15.61 -25.20 9.93
N HIS A 274 14.30 -25.33 9.71
CA HIS A 274 13.34 -25.51 10.80
C HIS A 274 13.56 -26.83 11.57
N ALA A 275 13.93 -27.92 10.89
CA ALA A 275 14.24 -29.19 11.55
C ALA A 275 15.47 -29.08 12.46
N THR A 276 16.57 -28.49 11.97
CA THR A 276 17.80 -28.31 12.77
C THR A 276 17.59 -27.32 13.92
N ALA A 277 16.81 -26.25 13.74
CA ALA A 277 16.42 -25.34 14.80
C ALA A 277 15.57 -26.03 15.89
N LEU A 278 14.64 -26.92 15.50
CA LEU A 278 13.83 -27.71 16.43
C LEU A 278 14.68 -28.72 17.22
N GLU A 279 15.69 -29.33 16.60
CA GLU A 279 16.65 -30.22 17.27
C GLU A 279 17.54 -29.45 18.27
N ALA A 280 18.05 -28.28 17.88
CA ALA A 280 18.81 -27.41 18.77
C ALA A 280 17.97 -26.96 19.98
N ALA A 281 16.71 -26.56 19.76
CA ALA A 281 15.78 -26.19 20.84
C ALA A 281 15.49 -27.37 21.79
N ARG A 282 15.33 -28.60 21.27
CA ARG A 282 15.18 -29.82 22.08
C ARG A 282 16.43 -30.11 22.92
N ALA A 283 17.62 -29.95 22.34
CA ALA A 283 18.89 -30.15 23.05
C ALA A 283 19.08 -29.11 24.17
N ALA A 284 18.80 -27.83 23.89
CA ALA A 284 18.86 -26.76 24.89
C ALA A 284 17.87 -26.99 26.06
N HIS A 285 16.64 -27.41 25.76
CA HIS A 285 15.65 -27.76 26.78
C HIS A 285 16.07 -28.99 27.62
N ALA A 286 16.69 -30.01 27.00
CA ALA A 286 17.24 -31.15 27.73
C ALA A 286 18.39 -30.75 28.66
N ALA A 287 19.28 -29.86 28.22
CA ALA A 287 20.34 -29.29 29.07
C ALA A 287 19.77 -28.46 30.23
N GLN A 288 18.72 -27.66 29.99
CA GLN A 288 18.01 -26.92 31.03
C GLN A 288 17.35 -27.86 32.06
N GLN A 289 16.79 -29.00 31.64
CA GLN A 289 16.26 -30.02 32.54
C GLN A 289 17.36 -30.69 33.38
N ALA A 290 18.54 -30.96 32.80
CA ALA A 290 19.69 -31.50 33.53
C ALA A 290 20.17 -30.51 34.61
N LEU A 291 20.39 -29.24 34.25
CA LEU A 291 20.78 -28.17 35.18
C LEU A 291 19.76 -27.98 36.31
N ARG A 292 18.46 -28.13 36.01
CA ARG A 292 17.41 -28.10 37.04
C ARG A 292 17.50 -29.29 37.99
N GLY A 293 17.75 -30.49 37.48
CA GLY A 293 18.00 -31.67 38.29
C GLY A 293 19.22 -31.51 39.21
N GLU A 294 20.32 -30.95 38.69
CA GLU A 294 21.51 -30.62 39.49
C GLU A 294 21.19 -29.61 40.59
N LEU A 295 20.47 -28.52 40.29
CA LEU A 295 20.00 -27.54 41.25
C LEU A 295 19.11 -28.16 42.34
N ASP A 296 18.21 -29.07 41.98
CA ASP A 296 17.37 -29.81 42.93
C ASP A 296 18.24 -30.70 43.85
N THR A 297 19.31 -31.34 43.34
CA THR A 297 20.27 -32.06 44.21
C THR A 297 21.10 -31.13 45.11
N LEU A 298 21.47 -29.94 44.63
CA LEU A 298 22.21 -28.94 45.42
C LEU A 298 21.32 -28.35 46.52
N SER A 299 20.04 -28.11 46.22
CA SER A 299 19.02 -27.72 47.20
C SER A 299 18.84 -28.81 48.27
N ALA A 300 18.72 -30.08 47.88
CA ALA A 300 18.64 -31.20 48.81
C ALA A 300 19.90 -31.35 49.69
N LYS A 301 21.11 -31.16 49.12
CA LYS A 301 22.38 -31.12 49.86
C LYS A 301 22.42 -29.94 50.84
N HIS A 302 22.03 -28.74 50.42
CA HIS A 302 21.97 -27.56 51.28
C HIS A 302 20.99 -27.77 52.44
N ALA A 303 19.79 -28.30 52.18
CA ALA A 303 18.81 -28.64 53.20
C ALA A 303 19.27 -29.75 54.16
N ALA A 304 20.22 -30.61 53.75
CA ALA A 304 20.88 -31.57 54.65
C ALA A 304 21.97 -30.91 55.50
N VAL A 305 22.78 -30.02 54.91
CA VAL A 305 23.80 -29.25 55.63
C VAL A 305 23.18 -28.31 56.66
N GLN A 306 22.06 -27.64 56.36
CA GLN A 306 21.35 -26.80 57.33
C GLN A 306 20.81 -27.61 58.51
N ARG A 307 20.23 -28.80 58.27
CA ARG A 307 19.79 -29.70 59.36
C ARG A 307 20.96 -30.13 60.24
N ALA A 308 22.08 -30.56 59.66
CA ALA A 308 23.29 -30.88 60.42
C ALA A 308 23.86 -29.66 61.17
N LEU A 309 23.71 -28.44 60.64
CA LEU A 309 24.10 -27.20 61.31
C LEU A 309 23.19 -26.87 62.50
N ASP A 310 21.89 -27.12 62.39
CA ASP A 310 20.94 -26.91 63.49
C ASP A 310 21.01 -28.02 64.55
N GLU A 311 21.30 -29.26 64.16
CA GLU A 311 21.67 -30.38 65.05
C GLU A 311 22.97 -30.06 65.83
N THR A 312 24.00 -29.52 65.16
CA THR A 312 25.23 -29.11 65.87
C THR A 312 25.06 -27.84 66.72
N ARG A 313 24.17 -26.90 66.33
CA ARG A 313 23.80 -25.74 67.16
C ARG A 313 23.05 -26.16 68.43
N THR A 314 22.08 -27.08 68.32
CA THR A 314 21.32 -27.59 69.48
C THR A 314 22.22 -28.38 70.41
N ALA A 315 23.03 -29.32 69.89
CA ALA A 315 24.02 -30.04 70.70
C ALA A 315 25.08 -29.12 71.34
N HIS A 316 25.46 -28.01 70.68
CA HIS A 316 26.35 -27.00 71.28
C HIS A 316 25.65 -26.18 72.38
N GLY A 317 24.34 -25.92 72.24
CA GLY A 317 23.51 -25.36 73.30
C GLY A 317 23.46 -26.26 74.53
N GLU A 318 23.09 -27.53 74.34
CA GLU A 318 23.08 -28.55 75.40
C GLU A 318 24.45 -28.69 76.09
N ALA A 319 25.55 -28.72 75.31
CA ALA A 319 26.90 -28.78 75.86
C ALA A 319 27.29 -27.51 76.63
N ARG A 320 26.86 -26.32 76.17
CA ARG A 320 27.06 -25.05 76.86
C ARG A 320 26.28 -25.01 78.18
N ASP A 321 25.05 -25.48 78.19
CA ASP A 321 24.18 -25.51 79.36
C ASP A 321 24.69 -26.54 80.38
N ALA A 322 25.15 -27.72 79.93
CA ALA A 322 25.84 -28.70 80.77
C ALA A 322 27.13 -28.14 81.39
N VAL A 323 27.94 -27.39 80.62
CA VAL A 323 29.11 -26.66 81.15
C VAL A 323 28.70 -25.56 82.14
N SER A 324 27.54 -24.93 81.97
CA SER A 324 27.02 -23.96 82.94
C SER A 324 26.58 -24.63 84.25
N ALA A 325 25.92 -25.79 84.18
CA ALA A 325 25.50 -26.58 85.32
C ALA A 325 26.70 -27.16 86.08
N LEU A 326 27.73 -27.64 85.38
CA LEU A 326 29.01 -28.05 85.99
C LEU A 326 29.67 -26.88 86.72
N ARG A 327 29.69 -25.67 86.14
CA ARG A 327 30.22 -24.47 86.81
C ARG A 327 29.42 -24.08 88.06
N ALA A 328 28.09 -24.28 88.04
CA ALA A 328 27.26 -24.09 89.23
C ALA A 328 27.60 -25.12 90.32
N SER A 329 27.65 -26.42 89.99
CA SER A 329 28.06 -27.49 90.93
C SER A 329 29.44 -27.20 91.54
N HIS A 330 30.42 -26.82 90.72
CA HIS A 330 31.76 -26.47 91.20
C HIS A 330 31.76 -25.21 92.11
N ALA A 331 30.85 -24.26 91.88
CA ALA A 331 30.69 -23.09 92.75
C ALA A 331 30.02 -23.45 94.09
N ASP A 332 29.01 -24.32 94.08
CA ASP A 332 28.35 -24.84 95.29
C ASP A 332 29.30 -25.73 96.11
N GLU A 333 30.09 -26.56 95.45
CA GLU A 333 31.17 -27.36 96.04
C GLU A 333 32.24 -26.44 96.66
N ALA A 334 32.73 -25.43 95.95
CA ALA A 334 33.67 -24.45 96.48
C ALA A 334 33.08 -23.68 97.68
N ALA A 335 31.81 -23.31 97.64
CA ALA A 335 31.10 -22.69 98.76
C ALA A 335 30.89 -23.67 99.93
N SER A 336 30.79 -24.98 99.69
CA SER A 336 30.75 -26.00 100.74
C SER A 336 32.12 -26.19 101.40
N LEU A 337 33.20 -26.18 100.61
CA LEU A 337 34.58 -26.27 101.10
C LEU A 337 34.99 -25.02 101.88
N ALA A 338 34.57 -23.83 101.45
CA ALA A 338 34.75 -22.59 102.21
C ALA A 338 34.08 -22.67 103.58
N ARG A 339 32.81 -23.09 103.64
CA ARG A 339 32.09 -23.32 104.91
C ARG A 339 32.74 -24.38 105.80
N ALA A 340 33.32 -25.42 105.21
CA ALA A 340 34.06 -26.45 105.95
C ALA A 340 35.38 -25.91 106.53
N LEU A 341 36.10 -25.06 105.79
CA LEU A 341 37.30 -24.37 106.26
C LEU A 341 36.99 -23.37 107.39
N ASP A 342 35.90 -22.60 107.27
CA ASP A 342 35.43 -21.70 108.33
C ASP A 342 35.05 -22.46 109.61
N ALA A 343 34.35 -23.60 109.47
CA ALA A 343 34.01 -24.48 110.59
C ALA A 343 35.27 -25.10 111.25
N LEU A 344 36.26 -25.50 110.45
CA LEU A 344 37.54 -25.99 110.96
C LEU A 344 38.32 -24.87 111.68
N ALA A 345 38.34 -23.65 111.14
CA ALA A 345 38.95 -22.49 111.78
C ALA A 345 38.25 -22.11 113.10
N LEU A 346 36.93 -22.28 113.19
CA LEU A 346 36.18 -22.12 114.44
C LEU A 346 36.57 -23.20 115.46
N SER A 347 36.71 -24.46 115.03
CA SER A 347 37.17 -25.56 115.87
C SER A 347 38.60 -25.36 116.39
N VAL A 348 39.51 -24.82 115.58
CA VAL A 348 40.86 -24.45 116.03
C VAL A 348 40.78 -23.39 117.14
N ARG A 349 40.03 -22.30 116.95
CA ARG A 349 39.84 -21.27 117.99
C ARG A 349 39.22 -21.82 119.28
N GLN A 350 38.30 -22.78 119.18
CA GLN A 350 37.73 -23.45 120.35
C GLN A 350 38.79 -24.28 121.11
N ASN A 351 39.67 -24.97 120.39
CA ASN A 351 40.81 -25.68 120.99
C ASN A 351 41.82 -24.70 121.62
N ASP A 352 42.08 -23.54 121.02
CA ASP A 352 42.95 -22.50 121.62
C ASP A 352 42.37 -21.97 122.95
N VAL A 353 41.06 -21.77 123.03
CA VAL A 353 40.36 -21.38 124.28
C VAL A 353 40.43 -22.48 125.33
N LEU A 354 40.26 -23.76 124.94
CA LEU A 354 40.44 -24.90 125.86
C LEU A 354 41.89 -25.00 126.35
N LEU A 355 42.88 -24.78 125.49
CA LEU A 355 44.30 -24.74 125.86
C LEU A 355 44.64 -23.56 126.78
N ALA A 356 43.96 -22.42 126.64
CA ALA A 356 44.08 -21.31 127.59
C ALA A 356 43.53 -21.69 128.98
N SER A 357 42.34 -22.28 129.04
CA SER A 357 41.75 -22.80 130.28
C SER A 357 42.63 -23.87 130.96
N VAL A 358 43.23 -24.78 130.19
CA VAL A 358 44.16 -25.79 130.74
C VAL A 358 45.43 -25.15 131.31
N ARG A 359 45.97 -24.09 130.69
CA ARG A 359 47.11 -23.32 131.23
C ARG A 359 46.74 -22.60 132.53
N GLU A 360 45.54 -22.05 132.61
CA GLU A 360 45.01 -21.40 133.81
C GLU A 360 44.84 -22.41 134.97
N HIS A 361 44.32 -23.62 134.68
CA HIS A 361 44.26 -24.71 135.66
C HIS A 361 45.63 -25.21 136.14
N ILE A 362 46.67 -25.16 135.30
CA ILE A 362 48.05 -25.48 135.70
C ILE A 362 48.59 -24.42 136.67
N ALA A 363 48.47 -23.13 136.34
CA ALA A 363 48.89 -22.03 137.20
C ALA A 363 48.17 -22.02 138.55
N VAL A 364 46.87 -22.34 138.57
CA VAL A 364 46.11 -22.53 139.82
C VAL A 364 46.67 -23.69 140.65
N ARG A 365 47.07 -24.82 140.03
CA ARG A 365 47.61 -25.96 140.78
C ARG A 365 48.99 -25.68 141.36
N GLU A 366 49.86 -25.00 140.62
CA GLU A 366 51.17 -24.54 141.11
C GLU A 366 51.02 -23.57 142.30
N SER A 367 49.95 -22.76 142.34
CA SER A 367 49.64 -21.92 143.50
C SER A 367 49.13 -22.70 144.73
N LEU A 368 48.50 -23.86 144.52
CA LEU A 368 47.98 -24.74 145.57
C LEU A 368 49.08 -25.57 146.24
N ASP A 369 50.04 -26.08 145.48
CA ASP A 369 51.19 -26.82 146.01
C ASP A 369 52.07 -25.92 146.90
N ALA A 370 52.18 -24.62 146.58
CA ALA A 370 52.84 -23.64 147.45
C ALA A 370 52.09 -23.42 148.78
N GLN A 371 50.75 -23.30 148.73
CA GLN A 371 49.91 -23.10 149.92
C GLN A 371 49.92 -24.32 150.87
N TYR A 372 50.09 -25.53 150.33
CA TYR A 372 50.14 -26.76 151.14
C TYR A 372 51.34 -26.83 152.10
N HIS A 373 52.47 -26.20 151.76
CA HIS A 373 53.64 -26.17 152.64
C HIS A 373 53.55 -25.07 153.73
N GLU A 374 52.88 -23.95 153.46
CA GLU A 374 52.68 -22.86 154.44
C GLU A 374 51.53 -23.18 155.43
N ALA A 375 50.51 -23.92 154.99
CA ALA A 375 49.43 -24.40 155.85
C ALA A 375 49.92 -25.38 156.93
N HIS A 376 50.90 -26.24 156.63
CA HIS A 376 51.30 -27.33 157.52
C HIS A 376 52.08 -26.87 158.76
N ALA A 377 52.74 -25.71 158.71
CA ALA A 377 53.46 -25.10 159.84
C ALA A 377 52.60 -24.14 160.67
N SER A 378 51.48 -23.65 160.13
CA SER A 378 50.59 -22.69 160.81
C SER A 378 49.46 -23.34 161.62
N LEU A 379 49.32 -24.67 161.56
CA LEU A 379 48.32 -25.44 162.31
C LEU A 379 48.70 -25.71 163.78
N GLU A 380 49.99 -25.81 164.13
CA GLU A 380 50.42 -26.12 165.51
C GLU A 380 50.22 -24.96 166.50
N THR A 381 50.03 -23.73 166.02
CA THR A 381 49.89 -22.52 166.87
C THR A 381 48.47 -21.95 166.95
N ARG A 382 47.51 -22.54 166.23
CA ARG A 382 46.12 -22.03 166.15
C ARG A 382 45.06 -22.91 166.85
N LEU A 383 45.47 -23.96 167.54
CA LEU A 383 44.60 -24.81 168.38
C LEU A 383 44.33 -24.21 169.78
N ALA A 384 44.35 -22.88 169.94
CA ALA A 384 44.50 -22.22 171.24
C ALA A 384 43.47 -21.12 171.60
N ALA A 385 42.74 -20.53 170.65
CA ALA A 385 41.86 -19.38 170.92
C ALA A 385 40.68 -19.24 169.93
N GLU A 386 39.66 -20.09 170.08
CA GLU A 386 38.37 -19.98 169.38
C GLU A 386 37.40 -19.16 170.25
N THR A 387 37.53 -17.81 170.22
CA THR A 387 36.70 -16.91 171.06
C THR A 387 36.34 -15.57 170.38
N GLU A 388 35.15 -15.56 169.75
CA GLU A 388 34.18 -14.43 169.64
C GLU A 388 34.42 -13.25 168.64
N ARG A 389 33.42 -12.59 167.99
CA ARG A 389 31.98 -12.88 167.63
C ARG A 389 31.41 -11.82 166.62
N ALA A 390 30.67 -12.25 165.57
CA ALA A 390 29.47 -11.68 164.87
C ALA A 390 29.36 -10.26 164.15
N GLY A 391 28.68 -10.19 162.97
CA GLY A 391 27.70 -9.11 162.57
C GLY A 391 27.60 -8.45 161.12
N ALA A 392 26.42 -8.53 160.42
CA ALA A 392 25.77 -7.61 159.40
C ALA A 392 26.39 -7.34 157.95
N ALA A 393 25.84 -6.52 156.98
CA ALA A 393 24.53 -6.39 156.21
C ALA A 393 24.58 -5.20 155.15
N GLU A 394 23.71 -4.86 154.13
CA GLU A 394 22.76 -5.50 153.15
C GLU A 394 22.14 -4.53 152.01
N ARG A 395 21.99 -4.98 150.73
CA ARG A 395 20.92 -4.77 149.65
C ARG A 395 20.58 -3.42 148.84
N ALA A 396 19.86 -3.54 147.66
CA ALA A 396 19.12 -2.56 146.71
C ALA A 396 19.86 -1.92 145.44
N ALA A 397 19.33 -1.27 144.33
CA ALA A 397 18.08 -1.05 143.46
C ALA A 397 18.38 0.03 142.29
N ASP A 398 17.65 0.52 141.22
CA ASP A 398 16.61 0.22 140.12
C ASP A 398 16.65 1.43 139.02
N GLU A 399 15.90 1.77 137.90
CA GLU A 399 14.65 1.42 137.09
C GLU A 399 14.64 1.87 135.52
N ALA A 400 13.60 2.45 134.83
CA ALA A 400 13.39 2.50 133.30
C ALA A 400 12.53 3.66 132.55
N ALA A 401 12.17 3.53 131.20
CA ALA A 401 11.22 4.31 130.24
C ALA A 401 11.81 4.86 128.86
N ALA A 402 11.21 5.49 127.77
CA ALA A 402 9.94 5.59 126.90
C ALA A 402 10.18 6.60 125.67
N ALA A 403 9.41 7.08 124.61
CA ALA A 403 8.28 6.81 123.61
C ALA A 403 8.17 8.03 122.54
N GLY A 404 7.44 8.24 121.38
CA GLY A 404 6.59 7.55 120.33
C GLY A 404 5.81 8.45 119.24
N GLU A 405 5.60 8.00 117.95
CA GLU A 405 4.52 8.26 116.87
C GLU A 405 4.25 9.48 115.86
N ALA A 406 3.71 9.19 114.61
CA ALA A 406 2.67 9.92 113.76
C ALA A 406 2.50 9.49 112.24
N ARG A 407 1.29 9.57 111.57
CA ARG A 407 1.02 9.18 110.12
C ARG A 407 -0.26 9.73 109.39
N ALA A 408 -0.18 9.85 108.05
CA ALA A 408 -1.18 9.59 106.94
C ALA A 408 -2.48 10.43 106.64
N ALA A 409 -2.71 10.73 105.34
CA ALA A 409 -4.03 10.95 104.66
C ALA A 409 -3.91 10.82 103.11
N ARG A 410 -4.97 10.40 102.37
CA ARG A 410 -5.01 10.27 100.88
C ARG A 410 -6.46 10.28 100.32
N LEU A 411 -6.58 10.48 98.98
CA LEU A 411 -7.55 9.85 98.05
C LEU A 411 -9.01 10.40 97.96
N HIS A 412 -9.29 11.30 97.00
CA HIS A 412 -10.63 11.56 96.44
C HIS A 412 -10.58 12.02 94.96
N ALA A 413 -11.54 11.54 94.13
CA ALA A 413 -12.02 12.05 92.83
C ALA A 413 -11.03 12.77 91.88
N ALA A 414 -10.56 12.24 90.74
CA ALA A 414 -10.96 11.11 89.88
C ALA A 414 -12.25 11.27 89.01
N GLU A 415 -12.96 12.41 89.04
CA GLU A 415 -14.30 12.53 88.41
C GLU A 415 -14.45 13.63 87.33
N ARG A 416 -13.41 14.43 87.03
CA ARG A 416 -13.51 15.61 86.13
C ARG A 416 -12.81 15.41 84.79
N ARG A 417 -13.32 14.50 83.94
CA ARG A 417 -12.81 14.22 82.58
C ARG A 417 -13.87 13.72 81.56
N LEU A 418 -15.11 14.23 81.59
CA LEU A 418 -16.17 13.74 80.67
C LEU A 418 -17.18 14.80 80.15
N ALA A 419 -16.79 16.07 80.03
CA ALA A 419 -17.72 17.15 79.64
C ALA A 419 -17.22 18.15 78.56
N GLU A 420 -15.98 18.02 78.09
CA GLU A 420 -15.34 19.03 77.22
C GLU A 420 -15.14 18.58 75.75
N LEU A 421 -15.48 17.33 75.42
CA LEU A 421 -15.48 16.79 74.05
C LEU A 421 -16.84 17.01 73.34
N GLN A 422 -17.35 18.24 73.29
CA GLN A 422 -18.69 18.48 72.74
C GLN A 422 -19.02 19.87 72.15
N ARG A 423 -18.02 20.69 71.74
CA ARG A 423 -18.30 21.98 71.05
C ARG A 423 -17.40 22.36 69.87
N ASP A 424 -16.09 22.23 69.97
CA ASP A 424 -15.17 22.87 69.01
C ASP A 424 -14.74 21.97 67.83
N VAL A 425 -15.71 21.24 67.25
CA VAL A 425 -15.50 20.40 66.04
C VAL A 425 -16.45 20.81 64.89
N GLU A 426 -17.47 21.62 65.15
CA GLU A 426 -18.53 21.93 64.17
C GLU A 426 -18.29 23.21 63.33
N GLN A 427 -17.11 23.83 63.41
CA GLN A 427 -16.71 24.94 62.53
C GLN A 427 -16.00 24.46 61.25
N THR A 428 -16.80 23.88 60.37
CA THR A 428 -16.43 23.56 58.97
C THR A 428 -16.80 24.71 58.01
N ARG A 429 -16.26 24.67 56.78
CA ARG A 429 -16.75 25.35 55.54
C ARG A 429 -16.19 26.74 55.15
N GLU A 430 -14.87 26.86 54.92
CA GLU A 430 -14.32 27.93 54.04
C GLU A 430 -13.53 27.45 52.80
N VAL A 431 -13.28 26.14 52.64
CA VAL A 431 -12.42 25.60 51.55
C VAL A 431 -13.23 24.90 50.43
N HIS A 432 -14.57 24.96 50.45
CA HIS A 432 -15.43 24.27 49.47
C HIS A 432 -16.43 25.17 48.71
N ALA A 433 -16.29 26.50 48.80
CA ALA A 433 -17.15 27.43 48.05
C ALA A 433 -16.72 27.67 46.59
N ASN A 434 -15.41 27.61 46.29
CA ASN A 434 -14.84 28.19 45.07
C ASN A 434 -14.73 27.24 43.85
N VAL A 435 -15.39 26.08 43.85
CA VAL A 435 -15.36 25.12 42.72
C VAL A 435 -16.73 24.98 42.04
N ALA A 436 -17.84 25.05 42.77
CA ALA A 436 -19.19 24.94 42.21
C ALA A 436 -19.60 26.16 41.33
N ALA A 437 -19.01 27.33 41.59
CA ALA A 437 -19.38 28.60 40.94
C ALA A 437 -19.06 28.70 39.43
N LEU A 438 -18.39 27.69 38.85
CA LEU A 438 -18.03 27.66 37.43
C LEU A 438 -19.00 26.84 36.56
N GLN A 439 -19.87 26.01 37.14
CA GLN A 439 -20.79 25.15 36.35
C GLN A 439 -22.10 25.86 35.99
N GLN A 440 -22.69 26.62 36.93
CA GLN A 440 -23.96 27.36 36.71
C GLN A 440 -23.89 28.50 35.65
N ARG A 441 -22.70 28.78 35.09
CA ARG A 441 -22.53 29.78 34.01
C ARG A 441 -22.66 29.20 32.60
N ALA A 442 -22.67 27.88 32.44
CA ALA A 442 -22.93 27.25 31.13
C ALA A 442 -24.43 27.20 30.82
N GLU A 443 -25.24 26.76 31.78
CA GLU A 443 -26.69 26.50 31.64
C GLU A 443 -27.51 27.75 31.26
N HIS A 444 -27.04 28.95 31.63
CA HIS A 444 -27.73 30.21 31.31
C HIS A 444 -27.64 30.56 29.81
N ALA A 445 -26.57 30.18 29.11
CA ALA A 445 -26.33 30.55 27.72
C ALA A 445 -27.22 29.78 26.72
N GLU A 446 -27.63 28.56 27.07
CA GLU A 446 -28.47 27.74 26.20
C GLU A 446 -29.92 28.25 26.14
N ALA A 447 -30.42 28.82 27.25
CA ALA A 447 -31.78 29.33 27.39
C ALA A 447 -32.10 30.50 26.45
N GLU A 448 -31.14 31.41 26.22
CA GLU A 448 -31.33 32.57 25.34
C GLU A 448 -31.49 32.15 23.86
N SER A 449 -30.92 31.01 23.47
CA SER A 449 -31.05 30.46 22.11
C SER A 449 -32.47 29.98 21.77
N ALA A 450 -33.30 29.68 22.78
CA ALA A 450 -34.68 29.24 22.57
C ALA A 450 -35.62 30.40 22.22
N ALA A 451 -35.52 31.51 22.96
CA ALA A 451 -36.44 32.66 22.86
C ALA A 451 -36.43 33.34 21.47
N LEU A 452 -35.29 33.36 20.79
CA LEU A 452 -35.14 34.00 19.47
C LEU A 452 -35.83 33.23 18.32
N ARG A 453 -36.18 31.94 18.51
CA ARG A 453 -36.80 31.12 17.46
C ARG A 453 -38.32 31.27 17.36
N GLU A 454 -38.97 31.87 18.36
CA GLU A 454 -40.43 32.01 18.41
C GLU A 454 -40.93 33.35 17.84
N GLN A 455 -40.14 34.42 17.98
CA GLN A 455 -40.49 35.76 17.45
C GLN A 455 -40.54 35.81 15.90
N LEU A 456 -39.89 34.86 15.21
CA LEU A 456 -39.80 34.84 13.75
C LEU A 456 -41.06 34.28 13.04
N ARG A 457 -42.09 33.82 13.77
CA ARG A 457 -43.27 33.13 13.20
C ARG A 457 -44.55 33.97 13.10
N ALA A 458 -44.49 35.28 13.40
CA ALA A 458 -45.69 36.08 13.70
C ALA A 458 -46.01 37.24 12.74
N ALA A 459 -45.27 37.44 11.63
CA ALA A 459 -45.22 38.75 10.94
C ALA A 459 -45.42 38.78 9.41
N GLU A 460 -45.92 37.72 8.76
CA GLU A 460 -45.97 37.64 7.28
C GLU A 460 -47.33 37.88 6.56
N PRO A 461 -48.50 37.37 7.01
CA PRO A 461 -49.62 37.11 6.08
C PRO A 461 -50.61 38.26 5.80
N LEU A 462 -50.34 39.53 6.15
CA LEU A 462 -51.33 40.63 6.05
C LEU A 462 -50.89 41.96 5.39
N ARG A 463 -49.79 41.98 4.64
CA ARG A 463 -49.57 42.95 3.54
C ARG A 463 -49.09 42.22 2.30
N VAL A 464 -49.96 41.54 1.54
CA VAL A 464 -51.27 42.04 1.06
C VAL A 464 -51.06 43.48 0.55
N ALA A 465 -50.26 43.68 -0.51
CA ALA A 465 -50.57 43.37 -1.91
C ALA A 465 -51.67 44.30 -2.50
N ALA A 466 -52.09 44.04 -3.73
CA ALA A 466 -53.23 44.64 -4.44
C ALA A 466 -53.19 46.15 -4.76
N ALA A 467 -52.69 47.03 -3.89
CA ALA A 467 -52.82 48.50 -4.07
C ALA A 467 -51.86 49.08 -5.13
N GLN A 468 -50.64 49.45 -4.75
CA GLN A 468 -49.71 50.14 -5.65
C GLN A 468 -49.11 49.22 -6.74
N LEU A 469 -49.26 47.90 -6.58
CA LEU A 469 -49.00 46.88 -7.60
C LEU A 469 -50.00 46.88 -8.78
N GLN A 470 -50.94 47.85 -8.85
CA GLN A 470 -51.91 47.95 -9.95
C GLN A 470 -51.86 49.26 -10.74
N SER A 471 -51.68 50.43 -10.11
CA SER A 471 -51.78 51.73 -10.82
C SER A 471 -50.57 52.04 -11.70
N GLU A 472 -49.37 52.08 -11.12
CA GLU A 472 -48.12 52.39 -11.84
C GLU A 472 -47.75 51.27 -12.83
N VAL A 473 -48.21 50.05 -12.54
CA VAL A 473 -48.17 48.91 -13.47
C VAL A 473 -48.98 49.21 -14.74
N HIS A 474 -50.19 49.74 -14.62
CA HIS A 474 -51.11 49.84 -15.76
C HIS A 474 -50.75 50.96 -16.74
N GLU A 475 -50.29 52.11 -16.23
CA GLU A 475 -50.10 53.29 -17.06
C GLU A 475 -48.83 53.17 -17.92
N LEU A 476 -47.67 53.06 -17.27
CA LEU A 476 -46.32 53.05 -17.86
C LEU A 476 -46.15 52.00 -18.98
N GLN A 477 -46.86 50.86 -18.82
CA GLN A 477 -47.02 49.77 -19.78
C GLN A 477 -47.28 50.27 -21.20
N THR A 478 -47.99 51.39 -21.37
CA THR A 478 -48.38 51.92 -22.68
C THR A 478 -47.18 52.39 -23.51
N VAL A 479 -46.38 53.35 -23.02
CA VAL A 479 -45.17 53.83 -23.73
C VAL A 479 -44.11 52.73 -23.81
N VAL A 480 -43.96 51.96 -22.73
CA VAL A 480 -43.07 50.79 -22.75
C VAL A 480 -43.51 49.81 -23.83
N SER A 481 -44.80 49.56 -24.07
CA SER A 481 -45.25 48.59 -25.08
C SER A 481 -44.78 48.91 -26.51
N MET A 482 -44.84 50.18 -26.93
CA MET A 482 -44.46 50.56 -28.30
C MET A 482 -42.94 50.62 -28.50
N HIS A 483 -42.18 51.06 -27.48
CA HIS A 483 -40.73 50.89 -27.54
C HIS A 483 -40.37 49.40 -27.46
N LYS A 484 -41.08 48.59 -26.66
CA LYS A 484 -40.87 47.15 -26.49
C LYS A 484 -41.31 46.31 -27.70
N THR A 485 -42.05 46.81 -28.68
CA THR A 485 -42.24 46.09 -29.96
C THR A 485 -41.11 46.38 -30.94
N SER A 486 -40.69 47.64 -31.09
CA SER A 486 -39.58 48.02 -31.97
C SER A 486 -38.23 47.54 -31.42
N ALA A 487 -37.97 47.80 -30.14
CA ALA A 487 -36.80 47.30 -29.43
C ALA A 487 -36.81 45.78 -29.39
N LYS A 488 -37.93 45.08 -29.11
CA LYS A 488 -37.93 43.61 -29.23
C LYS A 488 -37.58 43.12 -30.62
N HIS A 489 -37.96 43.80 -31.71
CA HIS A 489 -37.61 43.29 -33.03
C HIS A 489 -36.11 43.43 -33.29
N ALA A 490 -35.53 44.59 -32.99
CA ALA A 490 -34.09 44.83 -33.12
C ALA A 490 -33.26 44.03 -32.09
N GLU A 491 -33.73 43.91 -30.86
CA GLU A 491 -33.18 43.05 -29.82
C GLU A 491 -33.35 41.58 -30.20
N GLN A 492 -34.45 41.12 -30.79
CA GLN A 492 -34.57 39.72 -31.22
C GLN A 492 -33.65 39.42 -32.40
N GLU A 493 -33.41 40.34 -33.32
CA GLU A 493 -32.42 40.14 -34.39
C GLU A 493 -30.98 40.23 -33.85
N HIS A 494 -30.68 41.17 -32.95
CA HIS A 494 -29.35 41.32 -32.37
C HIS A 494 -29.04 40.25 -31.30
N VAL A 495 -30.06 39.76 -30.59
CA VAL A 495 -29.99 38.62 -29.67
C VAL A 495 -30.00 37.33 -30.45
N GLN A 496 -30.72 37.13 -31.56
CA GLN A 496 -30.54 35.92 -32.39
C GLN A 496 -29.17 35.92 -33.09
N ALA A 497 -28.64 37.08 -33.49
CA ALA A 497 -27.27 37.20 -33.98
C ALA A 497 -26.24 36.96 -32.87
N GLN A 498 -26.45 37.49 -31.66
CA GLN A 498 -25.55 37.23 -30.53
C GLN A 498 -25.74 35.85 -29.91
N GLU A 499 -26.92 35.24 -29.97
CA GLU A 499 -27.20 33.86 -29.54
C GLU A 499 -26.59 32.93 -30.56
N THR A 500 -26.79 33.06 -31.87
CA THR A 500 -26.08 32.20 -32.84
C THR A 500 -24.56 32.38 -32.79
N ILE A 501 -24.05 33.61 -32.58
CA ILE A 501 -22.60 33.83 -32.41
C ILE A 501 -22.10 33.33 -31.04
N GLN A 502 -22.86 33.49 -29.94
CA GLN A 502 -22.48 32.98 -28.62
C GLN A 502 -22.75 31.49 -28.47
N GLU A 503 -23.68 30.88 -29.18
CA GLU A 503 -23.88 29.43 -29.26
C GLU A 503 -22.71 28.84 -30.05
N LEU A 504 -22.37 29.37 -31.22
CA LEU A 504 -21.17 28.91 -31.93
C LEU A 504 -19.88 29.19 -31.13
N TYR A 505 -19.78 30.30 -30.40
CA TYR A 505 -18.61 30.62 -29.58
C TYR A 505 -18.60 29.87 -28.24
N VAL A 506 -19.74 29.51 -27.64
CA VAL A 506 -19.84 28.75 -26.38
C VAL A 506 -19.91 27.24 -26.65
N GLU A 507 -20.37 26.76 -27.79
CA GLU A 507 -20.13 25.38 -28.25
C GLU A 507 -18.66 25.21 -28.59
N SER A 508 -18.06 26.13 -29.36
CA SER A 508 -16.61 26.09 -29.64
C SER A 508 -15.78 26.24 -28.35
N CYS A 509 -16.07 27.23 -27.51
CA CYS A 509 -15.34 27.43 -26.26
C CYS A 509 -15.71 26.43 -25.15
N SER A 510 -16.92 25.85 -25.07
CA SER A 510 -17.19 24.77 -24.10
C SER A 510 -16.64 23.44 -24.59
N CYS A 511 -16.65 23.16 -25.88
CA CYS A 511 -15.92 22.02 -26.44
C CYS A 511 -14.41 22.19 -26.22
N SER A 512 -13.88 23.41 -26.35
CA SER A 512 -12.47 23.73 -26.06
C SER A 512 -12.15 23.72 -24.56
N THR A 513 -12.97 24.32 -23.69
CA THR A 513 -12.70 24.38 -22.24
C THR A 513 -13.08 23.10 -21.52
N ALA A 514 -14.03 22.30 -22.00
CA ALA A 514 -14.25 20.95 -21.49
C ALA A 514 -13.11 20.02 -21.91
N LYS A 515 -12.59 20.12 -23.15
CA LYS A 515 -11.38 19.40 -23.54
C LYS A 515 -10.15 19.85 -22.73
N ALA A 516 -9.97 21.16 -22.53
CA ALA A 516 -8.90 21.69 -21.70
C ALA A 516 -9.07 21.26 -20.23
N TYR A 517 -10.29 21.30 -19.68
CA TYR A 517 -10.58 20.89 -18.31
C TYR A 517 -10.39 19.39 -18.11
N VAL A 518 -10.84 18.53 -19.04
CA VAL A 518 -10.59 17.08 -19.01
C VAL A 518 -9.10 16.78 -19.14
N VAL A 519 -8.36 17.48 -20.01
CA VAL A 519 -6.91 17.33 -20.12
C VAL A 519 -6.18 17.83 -18.87
N GLU A 520 -6.57 18.97 -18.30
CA GLU A 520 -6.01 19.45 -17.03
C GLU A 520 -6.38 18.57 -15.84
N HIS A 521 -7.58 17.98 -15.82
CA HIS A 521 -8.01 17.04 -14.78
C HIS A 521 -7.21 15.74 -14.87
N ALA A 522 -7.10 15.15 -16.06
CA ALA A 522 -6.26 13.98 -16.31
C ALA A 522 -4.77 14.25 -16.04
N LEU A 523 -4.27 15.47 -16.28
CA LEU A 523 -2.92 15.88 -15.90
C LEU A 523 -2.78 16.01 -14.38
N ARG A 524 -3.76 16.57 -13.66
CA ARG A 524 -3.76 16.64 -12.19
C ARG A 524 -3.82 15.24 -11.57
N GLU A 525 -4.69 14.36 -12.06
CA GLU A 525 -4.77 12.95 -11.63
C GLU A 525 -3.46 12.21 -11.87
N ARG A 526 -2.83 12.40 -13.05
CA ARG A 526 -1.51 11.83 -13.35
C ARG A 526 -0.40 12.42 -12.49
N ASP A 527 -0.42 13.71 -12.18
CA ASP A 527 0.55 14.35 -11.27
C ASP A 527 0.37 13.89 -9.81
N GLU A 528 -0.87 13.71 -9.35
CA GLU A 528 -1.22 13.16 -8.03
C GLU A 528 -0.82 11.68 -7.92
N GLU A 529 -1.07 10.87 -8.94
CA GLU A 529 -0.53 9.50 -9.04
C GLU A 529 1.00 9.49 -9.04
N ILE A 530 1.63 10.41 -9.76
CA ILE A 530 3.10 10.52 -9.83
C ILE A 530 3.69 10.90 -8.47
N GLU A 531 3.08 11.81 -7.70
CA GLU A 531 3.50 12.08 -6.32
C GLU A 531 3.14 10.93 -5.35
N ALA A 532 1.99 10.27 -5.51
CA ALA A 532 1.66 9.08 -4.73
C ALA A 532 2.68 7.95 -4.95
N LEU A 533 3.15 7.75 -6.19
CA LEU A 533 4.23 6.84 -6.55
C LEU A 533 5.60 7.31 -6.06
N ARG A 534 5.89 8.63 -6.09
CA ARG A 534 7.12 9.19 -5.49
C ARG A 534 7.13 8.94 -3.98
N ASP A 535 6.01 9.12 -3.28
CA ASP A 535 5.90 8.94 -1.83
C ASP A 535 5.78 7.47 -1.41
N ALA A 536 5.20 6.60 -2.24
CA ALA A 536 5.34 5.15 -2.10
C ALA A 536 6.82 4.73 -2.23
N ARG A 537 7.54 5.29 -3.22
CA ARG A 537 8.98 5.05 -3.40
C ARG A 537 9.81 5.62 -2.26
N ARG A 538 9.47 6.79 -1.68
CA ARG A 538 10.10 7.33 -0.46
C ARG A 538 9.90 6.35 0.70
N ARG A 539 8.65 5.97 0.98
CA ARG A 539 8.28 5.03 2.05
C ARG A 539 8.97 3.67 1.89
N HIS A 540 9.01 3.09 0.70
CA HIS A 540 9.77 1.85 0.45
C HIS A 540 11.28 2.04 0.60
N THR A 541 11.84 3.18 0.18
CA THR A 541 13.27 3.48 0.41
C THR A 541 13.59 3.59 1.90
N GLU A 542 12.65 4.12 2.69
CA GLU A 542 12.78 4.23 4.16
C GLU A 542 12.56 2.90 4.87
N GLN A 543 11.62 2.07 4.42
CA GLN A 543 11.50 0.67 4.84
C GLN A 543 12.79 -0.12 4.54
N ILE A 544 13.40 0.06 3.36
CA ILE A 544 14.69 -0.57 3.04
C ILE A 544 15.81 -0.03 3.94
N ARG A 545 15.79 1.26 4.32
CA ARG A 545 16.76 1.83 5.28
C ARG A 545 16.55 1.26 6.69
N THR A 546 15.31 1.18 7.19
CA THR A 546 15.03 0.65 8.53
C THR A 546 15.29 -0.85 8.61
N LEU A 547 14.93 -1.63 7.58
CA LEU A 547 15.27 -3.05 7.49
C LEU A 547 16.79 -3.28 7.43
N ARG A 548 17.54 -2.47 6.66
CA ARG A 548 19.02 -2.55 6.67
C ARG A 548 19.63 -2.08 8.00
N ALA A 549 18.98 -1.16 8.71
CA ALA A 549 19.41 -0.73 10.04
C ALA A 549 19.15 -1.81 11.10
N SER A 550 17.98 -2.46 11.08
CA SER A 550 17.68 -3.59 11.98
C SER A 550 18.51 -4.83 11.63
N GLU A 551 18.75 -5.12 10.35
CA GLU A 551 19.68 -6.17 9.94
C GLU A 551 21.11 -5.88 10.42
N LYS A 552 21.57 -4.62 10.31
CA LYS A 552 22.87 -4.22 10.86
C LYS A 552 22.92 -4.32 12.38
N ALA A 553 21.83 -3.99 13.08
CA ALA A 553 21.71 -4.15 14.53
C ALA A 553 21.77 -5.63 14.92
N LEU A 554 20.96 -6.50 14.30
CA LEU A 554 20.94 -7.95 14.53
C LEU A 554 22.29 -8.62 14.19
N ARG A 555 23.00 -8.14 13.16
CA ARG A 555 24.38 -8.55 12.87
C ARG A 555 25.34 -8.12 13.98
N ALA A 556 25.28 -6.87 14.44
CA ALA A 556 26.12 -6.38 15.53
C ALA A 556 25.80 -7.07 16.88
N GLU A 557 24.53 -7.39 17.15
CA GLU A 557 24.11 -8.20 18.30
C GLU A 557 24.63 -9.63 18.18
N ARG A 558 24.53 -10.27 17.02
CA ARG A 558 25.09 -11.61 16.77
C ARG A 558 26.61 -11.64 16.92
N ASP A 559 27.31 -10.63 16.41
CA ASP A 559 28.75 -10.47 16.59
C ASP A 559 29.07 -10.28 18.08
N ALA A 560 28.33 -9.43 18.81
CA ALA A 560 28.49 -9.25 20.25
C ALA A 560 28.19 -10.53 21.06
N HIS A 561 27.20 -11.33 20.66
CA HIS A 561 26.93 -12.64 21.26
C HIS A 561 28.10 -13.60 21.01
N GLY A 562 28.69 -13.60 19.81
CA GLY A 562 29.91 -14.37 19.52
C GLY A 562 31.12 -13.91 20.34
N TRP A 563 31.26 -12.60 20.59
CA TRP A 563 32.27 -12.07 21.52
C TRP A 563 32.00 -12.48 22.96
N HIS A 564 30.76 -12.42 23.44
CA HIS A 564 30.40 -12.85 24.80
C HIS A 564 30.58 -14.36 24.99
N GLU A 565 30.21 -15.18 24.00
CA GLU A 565 30.46 -16.62 24.02
C GLU A 565 31.97 -16.92 24.04
N ARG A 566 32.78 -16.20 23.23
CA ARG A 566 34.24 -16.39 23.27
C ARG A 566 34.89 -15.85 24.54
N ILE A 567 34.34 -14.81 25.17
CA ILE A 567 34.78 -14.33 26.49
C ILE A 567 34.45 -15.38 27.56
N ALA A 568 33.24 -15.94 27.58
CA ALA A 568 32.86 -17.00 28.51
C ALA A 568 33.72 -18.27 28.33
N GLN A 569 34.07 -18.62 27.08
CA GLN A 569 35.05 -19.68 26.80
C GLN A 569 36.44 -19.34 27.37
N LEU A 570 36.92 -18.11 27.22
CA LEU A 570 38.21 -17.67 27.76
C LEU A 570 38.21 -17.61 29.31
N GLU A 571 37.09 -17.28 29.94
CA GLU A 571 36.91 -17.33 31.40
C GLU A 571 36.89 -18.78 31.91
N LEU A 572 36.32 -19.72 31.14
CA LEU A 572 36.38 -21.15 31.41
C LEU A 572 37.80 -21.73 31.20
N GLU A 573 38.48 -21.33 30.13
CA GLU A 573 39.89 -21.66 29.87
C GLU A 573 40.80 -21.12 30.98
N LEU A 574 40.56 -19.90 31.49
CA LEU A 574 41.30 -19.28 32.59
C LEU A 574 41.04 -19.93 33.95
N SER A 575 39.80 -20.26 34.28
CA SER A 575 39.45 -20.94 35.54
C SER A 575 40.01 -22.37 35.59
N ALA A 576 39.92 -23.12 34.48
CA ALA A 576 40.60 -24.42 34.36
C ALA A 576 42.13 -24.30 34.51
N LYS A 577 42.74 -23.20 34.04
CA LYS A 577 44.17 -22.94 34.25
C LYS A 577 44.51 -22.50 35.68
N ALA A 578 43.60 -21.85 36.39
CA ALA A 578 43.76 -21.60 37.83
C ALA A 578 43.70 -22.92 38.63
N GLU A 579 42.75 -23.80 38.32
CA GLU A 579 42.66 -25.13 38.94
C GLU A 579 43.91 -25.99 38.64
N GLU A 580 44.47 -25.94 37.43
CA GLU A 580 45.76 -26.59 37.12
C GLU A 580 46.93 -26.08 37.99
N VAL A 581 46.94 -24.78 38.30
CA VAL A 581 47.96 -24.14 39.16
C VAL A 581 47.74 -24.51 40.63
N GLU A 582 46.51 -24.46 41.16
CA GLU A 582 46.21 -24.92 42.51
C GLU A 582 46.53 -26.42 42.67
N ALA A 583 46.25 -27.22 41.64
CA ALA A 583 46.65 -28.62 41.57
C ALA A 583 48.16 -28.81 41.49
N ALA A 584 48.94 -27.83 41.01
CA ALA A 584 50.40 -27.86 41.02
C ALA A 584 50.96 -27.45 42.40
N ASP A 585 50.43 -26.38 42.99
CA ASP A 585 50.84 -25.89 44.32
C ASP A 585 50.52 -26.88 45.44
N THR A 586 49.38 -27.58 45.37
CA THR A 586 49.07 -28.70 46.28
C THR A 586 50.08 -29.85 46.15
N ARG A 587 50.48 -30.23 44.92
CA ARG A 587 51.58 -31.20 44.67
C ARG A 587 52.92 -30.70 45.23
N ILE A 588 53.22 -29.40 45.10
CA ILE A 588 54.42 -28.80 45.72
C ILE A 588 54.34 -28.87 47.25
N LEU A 589 53.20 -28.53 47.85
CA LEU A 589 53.00 -28.61 49.30
C LEU A 589 53.12 -30.04 49.84
N ASP A 590 52.64 -31.04 49.12
CA ASP A 590 52.79 -32.44 49.53
C ASP A 590 54.23 -32.97 49.35
N THR A 591 54.95 -32.60 48.29
CA THR A 591 56.39 -32.89 48.21
C THR A 591 57.19 -32.15 49.29
N LEU A 592 56.77 -30.95 49.72
CA LEU A 592 57.37 -30.24 50.87
C LEU A 592 57.03 -30.92 52.21
N ARG A 593 55.81 -31.45 52.38
CA ARG A 593 55.44 -32.27 53.55
C ARG A 593 56.25 -33.57 53.60
N GLU A 594 56.44 -34.24 52.47
CA GLU A 594 57.26 -35.44 52.38
C GLU A 594 58.75 -35.14 52.61
N ASN A 595 59.30 -34.09 52.01
CA ASN A 595 60.66 -33.63 52.33
C ASN A 595 60.81 -33.26 53.81
N LYS A 596 59.81 -32.65 54.44
CA LYS A 596 59.79 -32.38 55.90
C LYS A 596 59.74 -33.67 56.73
N ARG A 597 59.01 -34.70 56.27
CA ARG A 597 58.97 -36.03 56.88
C ARG A 597 60.32 -36.76 56.75
N LEU A 598 60.94 -36.73 55.58
CA LEU A 598 62.26 -37.27 55.30
C LEU A 598 63.36 -36.53 56.09
N ALA A 599 63.26 -35.20 56.22
CA ALA A 599 64.14 -34.40 57.07
C ALA A 599 63.96 -34.73 58.56
N ALA A 600 62.72 -34.97 59.02
CA ALA A 600 62.45 -35.42 60.38
C ALA A 600 62.98 -36.86 60.63
N GLN A 601 62.86 -37.75 59.65
CA GLN A 601 63.44 -39.10 59.70
C GLN A 601 64.98 -39.05 59.71
N ASN A 602 65.61 -38.25 58.86
CA ASN A 602 67.06 -38.01 58.90
C ASN A 602 67.50 -37.39 60.23
N LYS A 603 66.75 -36.42 60.79
CA LYS A 603 67.01 -35.87 62.13
C LYS A 603 66.86 -36.93 63.23
N ALA A 604 65.92 -37.86 63.11
CA ALA A 604 65.76 -38.99 64.02
C ALA A 604 66.86 -40.06 63.86
N LEU A 605 67.37 -40.28 62.64
CA LEU A 605 68.53 -41.14 62.37
C LEU A 605 69.82 -40.52 62.90
N HIS A 606 70.05 -39.22 62.69
CA HIS A 606 71.15 -38.48 63.32
C HIS A 606 71.03 -38.46 64.85
N ALA A 607 69.82 -38.31 65.40
CA ALA A 607 69.61 -38.42 66.84
C ALA A 607 69.88 -39.84 67.37
N ARG A 608 69.55 -40.89 66.61
CA ARG A 608 69.91 -42.29 66.94
C ARG A 608 71.41 -42.56 66.83
N LEU A 609 72.10 -41.93 65.87
CA LEU A 609 73.57 -41.97 65.75
C LEU A 609 74.26 -41.21 66.91
N ALA A 610 73.70 -40.06 67.33
CA ALA A 610 74.23 -39.27 68.44
C ALA A 610 73.87 -39.82 69.83
N ALA A 611 72.78 -40.59 69.94
CA ALA A 611 72.34 -41.29 71.15
C ALA A 611 72.75 -42.77 71.19
N ALA A 612 73.59 -43.22 70.24
CA ALA A 612 74.24 -44.52 70.32
C ALA A 612 75.50 -44.41 71.20
N PRO A 613 75.52 -44.95 72.43
CA PRO A 613 76.77 -45.11 73.16
C PRO A 613 77.63 -46.15 72.43
N GLU A 614 78.95 -46.02 72.55
CA GLU A 614 79.84 -47.13 72.22
C GLU A 614 79.47 -48.37 73.04
N ARG A 615 79.28 -49.52 72.38
CA ARG A 615 79.99 -50.79 72.69
C ARG A 615 79.50 -51.99 71.86
N ALA A 616 80.49 -52.68 71.28
CA ALA A 616 80.61 -54.13 71.10
C ALA A 616 79.54 -54.93 70.32
N ALA A 617 80.04 -55.86 69.49
CA ALA A 617 79.29 -57.04 69.05
C ALA A 617 79.08 -58.03 70.23
N PRO A 618 78.18 -59.02 70.13
CA PRO A 618 78.68 -60.35 69.73
C PRO A 618 77.72 -61.28 68.94
N LEU A 619 78.34 -62.15 68.12
CA LEU A 619 78.12 -63.61 67.90
C LEU A 619 76.71 -64.27 67.86
N HIS A 620 76.56 -65.12 66.83
CA HIS A 620 75.69 -66.31 66.67
C HIS A 620 74.17 -66.04 66.43
N ASP A 621 73.45 -66.68 65.49
CA ASP A 621 73.49 -67.99 64.77
C ASP A 621 72.58 -69.09 65.37
N ARG A 622 72.01 -69.93 64.49
CA ARG A 622 71.03 -71.04 64.68
C ARG A 622 69.55 -70.67 64.91
N THR A 623 68.54 -71.46 64.52
CA THR A 623 68.22 -72.22 63.27
C THR A 623 66.85 -72.92 63.42
N ASN A 624 65.95 -72.75 62.43
CA ASN A 624 64.93 -73.69 61.91
C ASN A 624 63.86 -74.41 62.80
N GLN A 625 62.62 -74.46 62.25
CA GLN A 625 61.53 -75.47 62.45
C GLN A 625 60.79 -75.42 63.83
N ARG A 626 59.46 -75.68 64.00
CA ARG A 626 58.31 -76.24 63.21
C ARG A 626 56.96 -75.72 63.81
N GLU A 627 55.71 -76.10 63.47
CA GLU A 627 55.06 -77.13 62.61
C GLU A 627 53.81 -76.52 61.89
N ALA A 628 52.58 -77.09 62.00
CA ALA A 628 51.29 -76.60 61.45
C ALA A 628 50.07 -77.09 62.31
N PRO A 629 48.79 -76.71 62.02
CA PRO A 629 47.98 -77.40 60.99
C PRO A 629 46.97 -76.52 60.20
N ALA A 630 46.16 -77.13 59.31
CA ALA A 630 45.15 -76.50 58.41
C ALA A 630 43.69 -76.87 58.80
N PRO A 631 42.63 -76.53 58.02
CA PRO A 631 42.25 -77.39 56.87
C PRO A 631 41.45 -76.78 55.67
N SER A 632 41.69 -77.32 54.45
CA SER A 632 40.69 -77.65 53.38
C SER A 632 39.87 -76.56 52.62
N PRO A 633 39.24 -76.87 51.45
CA PRO A 633 39.70 -77.72 50.32
C PRO A 633 39.28 -77.28 48.87
N ARG A 634 39.64 -78.11 47.87
CA ARG A 634 39.14 -78.23 46.46
C ARG A 634 39.81 -77.37 45.36
N ALA A 635 39.70 -77.85 44.11
CA ALA A 635 40.61 -77.53 43.00
C ALA A 635 40.03 -77.80 41.58
N SER A 636 40.63 -77.16 40.57
CA SER A 636 40.60 -77.49 39.11
C SER A 636 39.24 -77.31 38.39
N PRO A 637 39.13 -77.40 37.03
CA PRO A 637 40.15 -77.68 35.99
C PRO A 637 40.12 -76.79 34.70
N THR A 638 41.11 -77.01 33.82
CA THR A 638 41.08 -76.99 32.31
C THR A 638 40.73 -75.75 31.44
N LYS A 639 41.58 -75.56 30.41
CA LYS A 639 41.35 -74.98 29.05
C LYS A 639 40.27 -75.80 28.26
N PRO A 640 39.69 -75.38 27.11
CA PRO A 640 40.41 -74.77 25.96
C PRO A 640 39.63 -73.84 24.98
N ALA A 641 40.34 -73.44 23.90
CA ALA A 641 39.86 -73.33 22.50
C ALA A 641 38.92 -72.16 22.07
N ARG A 642 38.67 -71.91 20.77
CA ARG A 642 39.45 -71.97 19.48
C ARG A 642 38.44 -71.67 18.33
N GLY A 643 38.86 -70.96 17.29
CA GLY A 643 38.06 -70.69 16.08
C GLY A 643 38.16 -69.21 15.69
N ASP A 644 38.72 -68.79 14.56
CA ASP A 644 38.38 -69.05 13.14
C ASP A 644 37.14 -68.23 12.70
N ALA A 645 37.13 -67.51 11.56
CA ALA A 645 38.05 -67.51 10.42
C ALA A 645 38.08 -66.15 9.66
N ARG A 646 38.99 -66.05 8.66
CA ARG A 646 38.89 -65.41 7.30
C ARG A 646 38.02 -64.13 7.12
N ALA A 647 38.41 -63.11 6.34
CA ALA A 647 39.32 -63.13 5.19
C ALA A 647 39.97 -61.75 4.86
N SER A 648 41.04 -61.81 4.07
CA SER A 648 41.49 -60.75 3.15
C SER A 648 41.34 -61.30 1.71
N PRO A 649 41.68 -60.58 0.62
CA PRO A 649 41.73 -59.12 0.38
C PRO A 649 41.09 -58.68 -0.96
N THR A 650 40.65 -57.42 -1.12
CA THR A 650 40.49 -56.79 -2.46
C THR A 650 40.76 -55.27 -2.46
N LYS A 651 41.90 -54.87 -3.03
CA LYS A 651 42.08 -53.64 -3.85
C LYS A 651 41.62 -53.98 -5.31
N PRO A 652 41.59 -53.05 -6.31
CA PRO A 652 42.01 -51.63 -6.38
C PRO A 652 40.81 -50.72 -6.79
N ALA A 653 40.85 -49.55 -7.47
CA ALA A 653 41.92 -48.75 -8.11
C ALA A 653 41.49 -47.28 -8.35
N ARG A 654 42.47 -46.34 -8.32
CA ARG A 654 42.45 -44.98 -8.94
C ARG A 654 41.40 -43.97 -8.41
N GLY A 655 41.53 -42.66 -8.62
CA GLY A 655 42.68 -41.83 -9.07
C GLY A 655 42.79 -40.61 -8.14
N ASP A 656 43.98 -40.06 -7.84
CA ASP A 656 44.87 -39.26 -8.68
C ASP A 656 44.43 -37.80 -8.93
N ALA A 657 45.39 -36.90 -8.65
CA ALA A 657 45.56 -35.53 -9.16
C ALA A 657 44.69 -34.35 -8.63
N ARG A 658 45.42 -33.33 -8.12
CA ARG A 658 45.27 -31.86 -8.37
C ARG A 658 43.96 -31.19 -7.88
N PHE A 659 43.94 -30.16 -7.03
CA PHE A 659 44.92 -29.12 -6.67
C PHE A 659 45.43 -28.29 -7.85
N LEU A 660 45.05 -27.00 -7.89
CA LEU A 660 44.89 -26.15 -9.08
C LEU A 660 43.69 -26.63 -9.92
N ASP A 661 42.61 -25.85 -10.04
CA ASP A 661 42.67 -24.52 -10.66
C ASP A 661 41.73 -23.45 -10.06
N ARG A 662 42.06 -22.17 -10.27
CA ARG A 662 41.20 -20.99 -10.10
C ARG A 662 41.33 -20.14 -11.38
N LEU A 663 40.24 -19.51 -11.81
CA LEU A 663 40.11 -18.61 -12.99
C LEU A 663 39.73 -19.27 -14.33
N ALA A 664 38.46 -19.64 -14.50
CA ALA A 664 37.83 -19.69 -15.83
C ALA A 664 36.29 -19.64 -15.77
N ARG A 665 35.70 -18.42 -15.73
CA ARG A 665 34.31 -18.13 -16.20
C ARG A 665 34.02 -16.63 -16.32
N PHE A 666 34.73 -15.99 -17.24
CA PHE A 666 34.32 -14.73 -17.87
C PHE A 666 34.45 -14.95 -19.38
N LYS A 667 33.33 -15.04 -20.11
CA LYS A 667 33.18 -14.91 -21.58
C LYS A 667 31.67 -14.97 -21.93
N PRO A 668 31.24 -14.45 -23.10
CA PRO A 668 30.13 -13.49 -23.13
C PRO A 668 29.12 -13.78 -24.27
N VAL A 669 28.43 -12.73 -24.76
CA VAL A 669 27.51 -12.72 -25.92
C VAL A 669 26.13 -13.31 -25.56
N SER A 670 25.00 -12.77 -26.04
CA SER A 670 24.79 -11.62 -26.96
C SER A 670 24.25 -10.39 -26.24
#